data_AF-A0A1Y2AQP1-F1
#
_entry.id   AF-A0A1Y2AQP1-F1
#
_cell.length_a   1.000
_cell.length_b   1.000
_cell.length_c   1.000
_cell.angle_alpha   90.00
_cell.angle_beta   90.00
_cell.angle_gamma   90.00
#
_symmetry.space_group_name_H-M   'P 1'
#
loop_
_entity.id
_entity.type
_entity.pdbx_description
1 polymer ?
#
loop_
_entity_poly.entity_id
_entity_poly.type
_entity_poly.pdbx_seq_one_letter_code
_entity_poly.pdbx_strand_id
1 'polypeptide(L)'
;MDTEVNEDLPTPEARTQRINQKKTQDRFKIPEDLQSKAKVGIQDALKRLNLTQAANPVAPHGNKPLSENSIAAYQKHINLMNYFCSLIGDYDSMLMLLERPPQRPPSMSAETISLAMKFKRKAEGTPLTNSDDQPVNDVNNQPILCQGGWNDPKNCNQLLSSLASIHKARGVEENEPYCEPCDDCILLDKQGNFYGCNACRGRGFPRLWRRGNPCMSAIVQNTLRQSTIDAAGYKALGDSPWTPQEFLTIRQNLMSKGLPGFLQYTQVLVGSFMFSREDEVSTFKTDKIDLGGGKYEFNCLNWDITVFSASGEIEGLGFTVFGKSDKVPVNLIMWRLDDCPMLCPVRHLLGWIFLSGITSGYLFPSATELSRLMELRGKPGAVMHCKEAVSYTTLLQQIKHISKECIPYRDGPFGTHTMRKNGYLLAYWGGGEDSTVFKCARHASPAMGAKYKRDAESLMAIAQARNTGDAEMIAPKWRSIFVEDIQLARSVNRSHDVGIPADKSIYSVAFKFITQDCRVAVDNPVLTPIYISNAILSASRTTSLIDELNTLLGRLEPGLAISFKSIISKLVTEARFKNSEHDQVVIEFAANEDETEDQINETAAEIVAVLQGHQPNQQQPHQQPLLPTSVPTPAKTILPNLASQCLVAELTSETSSPSQQHATTTIPEPPSSSIQQERLLTPAPSLTVAESSAAVQGGPSIRRFSVIMPAPLQSITTQAAIPTVIQPGKKKRGGENDMNGREVVAKLNGAAKVRKIVELMANAPADASELTEGARSFVNQCRPIVGCLRLHFQNDVDAFVRKHGSIATSSFKAKRCKGGDGSTCRV
;
A
#
# COMPACT_ATOMS: atom_id res chain seq x y z
N MET A 1 -17.27 12.24 54.19
CA MET A 1 -18.12 12.20 52.98
C MET A 1 -17.16 11.81 51.86
N ASP A 2 -16.85 10.53 51.86
CA ASP A 2 -15.83 9.90 51.02
C ASP A 2 -16.41 9.74 49.62
N THR A 3 -15.72 10.30 48.63
CA THR A 3 -16.04 10.10 47.23
C THR A 3 -15.16 8.98 46.72
N GLU A 4 -15.78 7.80 46.55
CA GLU A 4 -15.19 6.63 45.93
C GLU A 4 -14.66 6.98 44.53
N VAL A 5 -13.34 6.90 44.38
CA VAL A 5 -12.68 6.87 43.08
C VAL A 5 -12.98 5.50 42.48
N ASN A 6 -13.67 5.49 41.35
CA ASN A 6 -14.00 4.28 40.61
C ASN A 6 -12.72 3.70 39.97
N GLU A 7 -12.10 2.72 40.65
CA GLU A 7 -10.82 2.07 40.30
C GLU A 7 -10.91 1.03 39.14
N ASP A 8 -11.95 1.06 38.30
CA ASP A 8 -12.23 -0.04 37.35
C ASP A 8 -11.81 0.21 35.88
N LEU A 9 -10.81 1.06 35.65
CA LEU A 9 -10.17 1.17 34.33
C LEU A 9 -8.74 0.65 34.37
N PRO A 10 -8.44 -0.51 33.74
CA PRO A 10 -7.09 -1.07 33.76
C PRO A 10 -6.11 -0.10 33.10
N THR A 11 -4.97 0.11 33.77
CA THR A 11 -3.90 1.01 33.34
C THR A 11 -3.36 0.65 31.95
N PRO A 12 -2.75 1.60 31.23
CA PRO A 12 -2.10 1.35 29.94
C PRO A 12 -1.10 0.19 29.98
N GLU A 13 -0.38 -0.03 31.08
CA GLU A 13 0.51 -1.19 31.26
C GLU A 13 -0.25 -2.53 31.23
N ALA A 14 -1.47 -2.58 31.78
CA ALA A 14 -2.33 -3.78 31.75
C ALA A 14 -2.94 -4.05 30.36
N ARG A 15 -3.00 -3.05 29.47
CA ARG A 15 -3.32 -3.27 28.04
C ARG A 15 -2.14 -3.87 27.27
N THR A 16 -0.92 -3.49 27.62
CA THR A 16 0.30 -3.87 26.89
C THR A 16 0.86 -5.24 27.32
N GLN A 17 0.63 -5.69 28.57
CA GLN A 17 1.02 -7.04 29.01
C GLN A 17 0.27 -8.19 28.31
N ARG A 18 -0.80 -7.91 27.57
CA ARG A 18 -1.60 -8.93 26.83
C ARG A 18 -0.92 -9.48 25.56
N ILE A 19 0.25 -8.96 25.18
CA ILE A 19 0.92 -9.29 23.90
C ILE A 19 1.80 -10.56 24.00
N ASN A 20 2.14 -11.03 25.20
CA ASN A 20 2.91 -12.27 25.38
C ASN A 20 1.99 -13.48 25.59
N GLN A 21 1.19 -13.83 24.58
CA GLN A 21 0.47 -15.10 24.60
C GLN A 21 1.32 -16.19 23.95
N LYS A 22 1.52 -17.30 24.69
CA LYS A 22 2.26 -18.52 24.33
C LYS A 22 1.95 -18.99 22.90
N LYS A 23 2.90 -19.71 22.30
CA LYS A 23 2.85 -20.27 20.93
C LYS A 23 1.47 -20.83 20.61
N THR A 24 1.00 -20.60 19.39
CA THR A 24 -0.34 -20.98 18.87
C THR A 24 -0.73 -22.44 19.10
N GLN A 25 0.23 -23.34 19.32
CA GLN A 25 0.01 -24.76 19.62
C GLN A 25 -0.54 -25.03 21.04
N ASP A 26 -0.27 -24.15 22.02
CA ASP A 26 -0.81 -24.27 23.39
C ASP A 26 -2.20 -23.61 23.53
N ARG A 27 -2.59 -22.80 22.54
CA ARG A 27 -3.86 -22.07 22.54
C ARG A 27 -4.97 -23.08 22.23
N PHE A 28 -5.88 -23.28 23.19
CA PHE A 28 -7.01 -24.24 23.10
C PHE A 28 -6.61 -25.72 23.26
N LYS A 29 -5.55 -26.03 24.00
CA LYS A 29 -5.31 -27.41 24.45
C LYS A 29 -6.52 -27.86 25.28
N ILE A 30 -7.14 -28.97 24.87
CA ILE A 30 -8.29 -29.55 25.59
C ILE A 30 -7.73 -30.25 26.84
N PRO A 31 -8.20 -29.89 28.05
CA PRO A 31 -7.91 -30.62 29.29
C PRO A 31 -8.22 -32.13 29.18
N GLU A 32 -7.46 -32.96 29.89
CA GLU A 32 -7.56 -34.43 29.77
C GLU A 32 -8.93 -34.98 30.20
N ASP A 33 -9.56 -34.36 31.20
CA ASP A 33 -10.92 -34.66 31.63
C ASP A 33 -11.94 -34.36 30.51
N LEU A 34 -11.83 -33.20 29.87
CA LEU A 34 -12.69 -32.81 28.75
C LEU A 34 -12.44 -33.67 27.51
N GLN A 35 -11.19 -34.10 27.25
CA GLN A 35 -10.88 -35.04 26.17
C GLN A 35 -11.56 -36.39 26.38
N SER A 36 -11.52 -36.91 27.61
CA SER A 36 -12.14 -38.19 27.96
C SER A 36 -13.66 -38.13 27.78
N LYS A 37 -14.30 -37.06 28.26
CA LYS A 37 -15.74 -36.82 28.05
C LYS A 37 -16.10 -36.64 26.59
N ALA A 38 -15.31 -35.87 25.84
CA ALA A 38 -15.54 -35.67 24.41
C ALA A 38 -15.45 -36.97 23.62
N LYS A 39 -14.50 -37.85 23.95
CA LYS A 39 -14.39 -39.16 23.29
C LYS A 39 -15.65 -40.01 23.47
N VAL A 40 -16.17 -40.09 24.69
CA VAL A 40 -17.42 -40.82 24.99
C VAL A 40 -18.59 -40.16 24.29
N GLY A 41 -18.74 -38.83 24.41
CA GLY A 41 -19.83 -38.09 23.80
C GLY A 41 -19.86 -38.16 22.26
N ILE A 42 -18.69 -38.20 21.60
CA ILE A 42 -18.58 -38.43 20.16
C ILE A 42 -19.05 -39.84 19.79
N GLN A 43 -18.68 -40.86 20.57
CA GLN A 43 -19.14 -42.24 20.34
C GLN A 43 -20.66 -42.36 20.50
N ASP A 44 -21.22 -41.70 21.52
CA ASP A 44 -22.66 -41.67 21.75
C ASP A 44 -23.40 -40.91 20.64
N ALA A 45 -22.86 -39.80 20.15
CA ALA A 45 -23.40 -39.05 19.02
C ALA A 45 -23.42 -39.89 17.73
N LEU A 46 -22.31 -40.58 17.42
CA LEU A 46 -22.22 -41.48 16.27
C LEU A 46 -23.25 -42.61 16.36
N LYS A 47 -23.38 -43.24 17.54
CA LYS A 47 -24.35 -44.31 17.77
C LYS A 47 -25.79 -43.81 17.65
N ARG A 48 -26.11 -42.67 18.29
CA ARG A 48 -27.45 -42.06 18.25
C ARG A 48 -27.88 -41.67 16.83
N LEU A 49 -26.94 -41.14 16.04
CA LEU A 49 -27.20 -40.71 14.66
C LEU A 49 -27.03 -41.83 13.63
N ASN A 50 -26.69 -43.05 14.06
CA ASN A 50 -26.39 -44.19 13.20
C ASN A 50 -25.33 -43.86 12.13
N LEU A 51 -24.24 -43.21 12.55
CA LEU A 51 -23.13 -42.79 11.70
C LEU A 51 -21.85 -43.56 12.03
N THR A 52 -21.06 -43.86 11.01
CA THR A 52 -19.72 -44.42 11.14
C THR A 52 -18.67 -43.43 10.65
N GLN A 53 -17.54 -43.35 11.36
CA GLN A 53 -16.41 -42.55 10.91
C GLN A 53 -15.86 -43.06 9.57
N ALA A 54 -15.30 -42.16 8.76
CA ALA A 54 -14.63 -42.55 7.53
C ALA A 54 -13.40 -43.42 7.82
N ALA A 55 -13.08 -44.32 6.88
CA ALA A 55 -11.89 -45.18 6.98
C ALA A 55 -10.59 -44.37 6.96
N ASN A 56 -10.54 -43.32 6.15
CA ASN A 56 -9.35 -42.51 5.94
C ASN A 56 -9.51 -41.09 6.51
N PRO A 57 -8.41 -40.49 7.01
CA PRO A 57 -8.37 -39.06 7.34
C PRO A 57 -8.75 -38.18 6.15
N VAL A 58 -9.48 -37.09 6.41
CA VAL A 58 -9.85 -36.12 5.38
C VAL A 58 -9.44 -34.72 5.81
N ALA A 59 -8.68 -34.04 4.96
CA ALA A 59 -8.26 -32.66 5.20
C ALA A 59 -9.47 -31.77 5.59
N PRO A 60 -9.37 -30.92 6.63
CA PRO A 60 -10.49 -30.13 7.14
C PRO A 60 -11.16 -29.25 6.08
N HIS A 61 -10.39 -28.71 5.13
CA HIS A 61 -10.88 -27.81 4.08
C HIS A 61 -10.97 -28.49 2.70
N GLY A 62 -10.84 -29.82 2.64
CA GLY A 62 -10.88 -30.58 1.39
C GLY A 62 -9.84 -30.08 0.38
N ASN A 63 -10.26 -29.96 -0.88
CA ASN A 63 -9.39 -29.56 -2.00
C ASN A 63 -9.36 -28.04 -2.24
N LYS A 64 -9.84 -27.22 -1.29
CA LYS A 64 -9.86 -25.77 -1.47
C LYS A 64 -8.41 -25.24 -1.52
N PRO A 65 -8.03 -24.50 -2.57
CA PRO A 65 -6.70 -23.91 -2.65
C PRO A 65 -6.58 -22.79 -1.60
N LEU A 66 -5.80 -23.03 -0.55
CA LEU A 66 -5.52 -22.09 0.53
C LEU A 66 -4.02 -21.87 0.64
N SER A 67 -3.59 -20.61 0.82
CA SER A 67 -2.20 -20.31 1.14
C SER A 67 -1.82 -20.87 2.51
N GLU A 68 -0.57 -21.22 2.76
CA GLU A 68 -0.07 -21.73 4.04
C GLU A 68 -0.49 -20.87 5.25
N ASN A 69 -0.35 -19.55 5.13
CA ASN A 69 -0.79 -18.60 6.17
C ASN A 69 -2.30 -18.68 6.46
N SER A 70 -3.11 -18.98 5.45
CA SER A 70 -4.56 -19.13 5.60
C SER A 70 -4.88 -20.46 6.28
N ILE A 71 -4.16 -21.53 5.95
CA ILE A 71 -4.27 -22.83 6.62
C ILE A 71 -3.93 -22.67 8.11
N ALA A 72 -2.78 -22.08 8.44
CA ALA A 72 -2.39 -21.82 9.83
C ALA A 72 -3.42 -20.94 10.56
N ALA A 73 -3.94 -19.91 9.90
CA ALA A 73 -4.95 -19.03 10.47
C ALA A 73 -6.34 -19.68 10.59
N TYR A 74 -6.68 -20.67 9.78
CA TYR A 74 -7.92 -21.44 9.92
C TYR A 74 -7.79 -22.54 10.97
N GLN A 75 -6.61 -23.15 11.10
CA GLN A 75 -6.34 -24.17 12.11
C GLN A 75 -6.57 -23.65 13.52
N LYS A 76 -6.17 -22.40 13.84
CA LYS A 76 -6.44 -21.80 15.16
C LYS A 76 -7.94 -21.74 15.49
N HIS A 77 -8.79 -21.56 14.48
CA HIS A 77 -10.24 -21.49 14.62
C HIS A 77 -10.86 -22.88 14.75
N ILE A 78 -10.31 -23.87 14.05
CA ILE A 78 -10.66 -25.28 14.25
C ILE A 78 -10.34 -25.71 15.68
N ASN A 79 -9.16 -25.37 16.19
CA ASN A 79 -8.75 -25.67 17.56
C ASN A 79 -9.67 -25.01 18.59
N LEU A 80 -10.04 -23.73 18.36
CA LEU A 80 -11.04 -23.04 19.19
C LEU A 80 -12.37 -23.80 19.20
N MET A 81 -12.88 -24.22 18.03
CA MET A 81 -14.16 -24.91 17.98
C MET A 81 -14.10 -26.31 18.60
N ASN A 82 -13.01 -27.06 18.41
CA ASN A 82 -12.82 -28.35 19.07
C ASN A 82 -12.82 -28.20 20.60
N TYR A 83 -12.08 -27.22 21.12
CA TYR A 83 -12.08 -26.90 22.54
C TYR A 83 -13.46 -26.48 23.04
N PHE A 84 -14.09 -25.53 22.35
CA PHE A 84 -15.36 -24.96 22.79
C PHE A 84 -16.50 -25.98 22.75
N CYS A 85 -16.59 -26.82 21.71
CA CYS A 85 -17.57 -27.88 21.66
C CYS A 85 -17.33 -28.95 22.74
N SER A 86 -16.07 -29.26 23.07
CA SER A 86 -15.73 -30.17 24.17
C SER A 86 -16.15 -29.60 25.53
N LEU A 87 -16.02 -28.27 25.70
CA LEU A 87 -16.37 -27.56 26.92
C LEU A 87 -17.89 -27.54 27.18
N ILE A 88 -18.70 -27.26 26.15
CA ILE A 88 -20.17 -27.16 26.27
C ILE A 88 -20.90 -28.49 26.04
N GLY A 89 -20.20 -29.53 25.59
CA GLY A 89 -20.80 -30.84 25.30
C GLY A 89 -21.56 -30.96 23.98
N ASP A 90 -21.33 -30.06 23.02
CA ASP A 90 -21.96 -30.14 21.68
C ASP A 90 -21.16 -31.06 20.75
N TYR A 91 -21.24 -32.35 21.03
CA TYR A 91 -20.48 -33.38 20.31
C TYR A 91 -20.99 -33.62 18.88
N ASP A 92 -22.25 -33.27 18.58
CA ASP A 92 -22.81 -33.35 17.22
C ASP A 92 -22.08 -32.38 16.28
N SER A 93 -21.84 -31.15 16.74
CA SER A 93 -21.05 -30.16 15.99
C SER A 93 -19.59 -30.59 15.82
N MET A 94 -19.02 -31.34 16.77
CA MET A 94 -17.65 -31.85 16.66
C MET A 94 -17.46 -32.86 15.54
N LEU A 95 -18.52 -33.59 15.14
CA LEU A 95 -18.41 -34.62 14.10
C LEU A 95 -17.84 -34.08 12.77
N MET A 96 -18.12 -32.81 12.45
CA MET A 96 -17.56 -32.14 11.26
C MET A 96 -16.06 -31.86 11.35
N LEU A 97 -15.54 -31.68 12.57
CA LEU A 97 -14.17 -31.25 12.87
C LEU A 97 -13.21 -32.43 13.07
N LEU A 98 -13.73 -33.65 13.11
CA LEU A 98 -12.92 -34.87 13.26
C LEU A 98 -11.93 -35.02 12.10
N GLU A 99 -10.78 -35.63 12.42
CA GLU A 99 -9.81 -36.08 11.42
C GLU A 99 -10.42 -37.12 10.46
N ARG A 100 -11.25 -38.01 11.02
CA ARG A 100 -12.04 -39.02 10.29
C ARG A 100 -13.53 -38.73 10.47
N PRO A 101 -14.07 -37.72 9.77
CA PRO A 101 -15.48 -37.37 9.89
C PRO A 101 -16.35 -38.50 9.30
N PRO A 102 -17.62 -38.66 9.71
CA PRO A 102 -18.61 -39.41 8.95
C PRO A 102 -18.71 -38.92 7.50
N GLN A 103 -19.24 -39.75 6.57
CA GLN A 103 -19.37 -39.34 5.16
C GLN A 103 -20.28 -38.10 4.97
N ARG A 104 -21.33 -37.98 5.78
CA ARG A 104 -22.27 -36.84 5.80
C ARG A 104 -22.55 -36.46 7.24
N PRO A 105 -21.61 -35.79 7.92
CA PRO A 105 -21.81 -35.39 9.30
C PRO A 105 -22.94 -34.34 9.37
N PRO A 106 -23.69 -34.28 10.48
CA PRO A 106 -24.64 -33.18 10.69
C PRO A 106 -23.90 -31.84 10.71
N SER A 107 -24.56 -30.79 10.26
CA SER A 107 -24.01 -29.43 10.33
C SER A 107 -23.82 -28.98 11.78
N MET A 108 -22.88 -28.06 12.00
CA MET A 108 -22.68 -27.47 13.34
C MET A 108 -23.92 -26.68 13.79
N SER A 109 -24.11 -26.59 15.11
CA SER A 109 -25.10 -25.73 15.75
C SER A 109 -24.79 -24.25 15.49
N ALA A 110 -25.79 -23.50 15.02
CA ALA A 110 -25.70 -22.06 14.87
C ALA A 110 -25.50 -21.37 16.23
N GLU A 111 -26.14 -21.88 17.28
CA GLU A 111 -26.00 -21.36 18.64
C GLU A 111 -24.58 -21.59 19.18
N THR A 112 -24.00 -22.77 18.96
CA THR A 112 -22.61 -23.06 19.37
C THR A 112 -21.60 -22.11 18.73
N ILE A 113 -21.77 -21.79 17.44
CA ILE A 113 -20.92 -20.81 16.74
C ILE A 113 -21.12 -19.41 17.32
N SER A 114 -22.37 -19.01 17.59
CA SER A 114 -22.72 -17.73 18.21
C SER A 114 -22.08 -17.59 19.61
N LEU A 115 -22.19 -18.63 20.43
CA LEU A 115 -21.58 -18.71 21.76
C LEU A 115 -20.06 -18.67 21.69
N ALA A 116 -19.42 -19.37 20.75
CA ALA A 116 -17.97 -19.31 20.56
C ALA A 116 -17.49 -17.89 20.17
N MET A 117 -18.27 -17.17 19.36
CA MET A 117 -18.02 -15.77 19.05
C MET A 117 -18.13 -14.90 20.31
N LYS A 118 -19.22 -15.02 21.08
CA LYS A 118 -19.39 -14.29 22.35
C LYS A 118 -18.27 -14.59 23.34
N PHE A 119 -17.90 -15.86 23.50
CA PHE A 119 -16.83 -16.35 24.36
C PHE A 119 -15.48 -15.65 24.11
N LYS A 120 -15.18 -15.28 22.85
CA LYS A 120 -13.95 -14.56 22.48
C LYS A 120 -14.10 -13.04 22.35
N ARG A 121 -15.32 -12.54 22.13
CA ARG A 121 -15.60 -11.12 21.90
C ARG A 121 -15.96 -10.36 23.18
N LYS A 122 -16.69 -10.98 24.10
CA LYS A 122 -17.01 -10.39 25.40
C LYS A 122 -15.76 -10.26 26.26
N ALA A 123 -15.82 -9.38 27.26
CA ALA A 123 -14.69 -9.13 28.15
C ALA A 123 -14.29 -10.40 28.90
N GLU A 124 -12.97 -10.58 29.06
CA GLU A 124 -12.42 -11.71 29.80
C GLU A 124 -12.94 -11.72 31.24
N GLY A 125 -13.35 -12.89 31.73
CA GLY A 125 -13.91 -13.07 33.08
C GLY A 125 -15.41 -12.82 33.21
N THR A 126 -16.08 -12.29 32.19
CA THR A 126 -17.55 -12.08 32.24
C THR A 126 -18.33 -13.37 31.97
N PRO A 127 -19.50 -13.59 32.58
CA PRO A 127 -20.32 -14.78 32.29
C PRO A 127 -20.70 -14.90 30.82
N LEU A 128 -20.56 -16.10 30.25
CA LEU A 128 -21.07 -16.41 28.91
C LEU A 128 -22.58 -16.64 28.99
N THR A 129 -23.33 -15.92 28.15
CA THR A 129 -24.80 -16.02 28.11
C THR A 129 -25.33 -16.42 26.73
N ASN A 130 -26.39 -17.22 26.71
CA ASN A 130 -27.11 -17.64 25.50
C ASN A 130 -27.97 -16.50 24.91
N SER A 131 -28.88 -16.80 23.98
CA SER A 131 -29.80 -15.81 23.40
C SER A 131 -30.81 -15.23 24.40
N ASP A 132 -31.13 -15.98 25.46
CA ASP A 132 -32.14 -15.65 26.48
C ASP A 132 -31.49 -15.08 27.75
N ASP A 133 -30.23 -14.63 27.62
CA ASP A 133 -29.37 -14.12 28.70
C ASP A 133 -29.14 -15.08 29.88
N GLN A 134 -29.38 -16.38 29.67
CA GLN A 134 -29.08 -17.40 30.68
C GLN A 134 -27.60 -17.78 30.66
N PRO A 135 -26.98 -18.02 31.83
CA PRO A 135 -25.62 -18.53 31.93
C PRO A 135 -25.45 -19.86 31.19
N VAL A 136 -24.37 -19.99 30.42
CA VAL A 136 -24.00 -21.25 29.78
C VAL A 136 -23.05 -22.00 30.70
N ASN A 137 -23.37 -23.25 30.98
CA ASN A 137 -22.56 -24.13 31.82
C ASN A 137 -21.70 -25.07 30.97
N ASP A 138 -20.58 -25.52 31.54
CA ASP A 138 -19.75 -26.57 30.96
C ASP A 138 -20.33 -27.97 31.23
N VAL A 139 -19.66 -29.00 30.72
CA VAL A 139 -20.00 -30.42 30.95
C VAL A 139 -19.86 -30.90 32.41
N ASN A 140 -19.41 -30.03 33.32
CA ASN A 140 -19.35 -30.25 34.77
C ASN A 140 -20.40 -29.40 35.52
N ASN A 141 -21.35 -28.78 34.79
CA ASN A 141 -22.34 -27.83 35.31
C ASN A 141 -21.73 -26.58 35.98
N GLN A 142 -20.51 -26.20 35.60
CA GLN A 142 -19.88 -24.96 36.06
C GLN A 142 -20.16 -23.81 35.07
N PRO A 143 -20.50 -22.60 35.54
CA PRO A 143 -20.68 -21.45 34.66
C PRO A 143 -19.42 -21.15 33.85
N ILE A 144 -19.58 -20.96 32.55
CA ILE A 144 -18.47 -20.61 31.65
C ILE A 144 -18.25 -19.10 31.68
N LEU A 145 -17.00 -18.70 31.90
CA LEU A 145 -16.57 -17.32 31.76
C LEU A 145 -15.99 -17.07 30.37
N CYS A 146 -16.26 -15.90 29.81
CA CYS A 146 -15.72 -15.46 28.54
C CYS A 146 -14.20 -15.33 28.64
N GLN A 147 -13.49 -15.83 27.64
CA GLN A 147 -12.03 -15.75 27.56
C GLN A 147 -11.56 -14.44 26.91
N GLY A 148 -12.44 -13.75 26.17
CA GLY A 148 -12.11 -12.52 25.46
C GLY A 148 -10.95 -12.67 24.47
N GLY A 149 -10.24 -11.57 24.19
CA GLY A 149 -9.02 -11.56 23.39
C GLY A 149 -9.23 -11.43 21.88
N TRP A 150 -10.47 -11.42 21.37
CA TRP A 150 -10.76 -10.97 20.00
C TRP A 150 -11.22 -9.52 20.00
N ASN A 151 -10.28 -8.58 20.03
CA ASN A 151 -10.64 -7.16 19.94
C ASN A 151 -11.01 -6.75 18.50
N ASP A 152 -10.37 -7.33 17.48
CA ASP A 152 -10.70 -7.10 16.07
C ASP A 152 -11.93 -7.94 15.64
N PRO A 153 -13.04 -7.33 15.21
CA PRO A 153 -14.24 -8.05 14.74
C PRO A 153 -13.98 -8.90 13.48
N LYS A 154 -12.86 -8.68 12.76
CA LYS A 154 -12.46 -9.54 11.65
C LYS A 154 -12.12 -10.96 12.07
N ASN A 155 -11.78 -11.21 13.34
CA ASN A 155 -11.57 -12.59 13.81
C ASN A 155 -12.84 -13.44 13.70
N CYS A 156 -14.01 -12.85 13.95
CA CYS A 156 -15.30 -13.51 13.73
C CYS A 156 -15.50 -13.86 12.24
N ASN A 157 -15.22 -12.92 11.35
CA ASN A 157 -15.28 -13.16 9.90
C ASN A 157 -14.34 -14.29 9.45
N GLN A 158 -13.14 -14.36 10.03
CA GLN A 158 -12.17 -15.41 9.74
C GLN A 158 -12.60 -16.79 10.28
N LEU A 159 -13.20 -16.83 11.48
CA LEU A 159 -13.84 -18.04 12.03
C LEU A 159 -14.92 -18.56 11.08
N LEU A 160 -15.87 -17.69 10.70
CA LEU A 160 -16.96 -18.06 9.81
C LEU A 160 -16.47 -18.50 8.43
N SER A 161 -15.43 -17.87 7.89
CA SER A 161 -14.81 -18.28 6.62
C SER A 161 -14.16 -19.67 6.72
N SER A 162 -13.51 -19.98 7.85
CA SER A 162 -12.94 -21.30 8.13
C SER A 162 -14.04 -22.35 8.20
N LEU A 163 -15.10 -22.10 8.99
CA LEU A 163 -16.20 -23.04 9.18
C LEU A 163 -17.00 -23.26 7.89
N ALA A 164 -17.31 -22.21 7.13
CA ALA A 164 -17.96 -22.36 5.83
C ALA A 164 -17.11 -23.22 4.87
N SER A 165 -15.78 -23.09 4.92
CA SER A 165 -14.87 -23.92 4.14
C SER A 165 -14.92 -25.40 4.54
N ILE A 166 -15.06 -25.69 5.85
CA ILE A 166 -15.19 -27.06 6.36
C ILE A 166 -16.54 -27.64 5.93
N HIS A 167 -17.64 -26.92 6.12
CA HIS A 167 -18.97 -27.39 5.70
C HIS A 167 -19.00 -27.72 4.20
N LYS A 168 -18.44 -26.85 3.34
CA LYS A 168 -18.32 -27.12 1.90
C LYS A 168 -17.47 -28.36 1.60
N ALA A 169 -16.37 -28.56 2.33
CA ALA A 169 -15.50 -29.74 2.18
C ALA A 169 -16.16 -31.05 2.64
N ARG A 170 -17.28 -30.97 3.36
CA ARG A 170 -18.02 -32.10 3.92
C ARG A 170 -19.39 -32.29 3.25
N GLY A 171 -19.58 -31.69 2.07
CA GLY A 171 -20.74 -31.92 1.22
C GLY A 171 -21.94 -31.01 1.47
N VAL A 172 -21.81 -29.96 2.29
CA VAL A 172 -22.87 -28.94 2.44
C VAL A 172 -22.83 -28.01 1.24
N GLU A 173 -23.96 -27.87 0.54
CA GLU A 173 -24.05 -26.99 -0.62
C GLU A 173 -24.12 -25.52 -0.22
N GLU A 174 -23.64 -24.64 -1.11
CA GLU A 174 -23.50 -23.20 -0.82
C GLU A 174 -24.85 -22.50 -0.56
N ASN A 175 -25.92 -23.01 -1.17
CA ASN A 175 -27.27 -22.45 -1.07
C ASN A 175 -28.21 -23.31 -0.20
N GLU A 176 -27.71 -24.34 0.48
CA GLU A 176 -28.54 -25.17 1.34
C GLU A 176 -28.94 -24.38 2.61
N PRO A 177 -30.23 -24.13 2.84
CA PRO A 177 -30.68 -23.34 3.98
C PRO A 177 -30.39 -24.08 5.28
N TYR A 178 -29.86 -23.36 6.26
CA TYR A 178 -29.62 -23.94 7.58
C TYR A 178 -30.94 -24.31 8.28
N CYS A 179 -30.98 -25.48 8.91
CA CYS A 179 -32.08 -25.86 9.78
C CYS A 179 -31.62 -26.70 10.98
N GLU A 180 -32.26 -26.46 12.12
CA GLU A 180 -32.20 -27.35 13.29
C GLU A 180 -33.05 -28.61 13.09
N PRO A 181 -32.79 -29.68 13.86
CA PRO A 181 -33.67 -30.85 13.92
C PRO A 181 -35.07 -30.45 14.39
N CYS A 182 -36.08 -31.17 13.94
CA CYS A 182 -37.48 -30.97 14.32
C CYS A 182 -37.96 -32.15 15.15
N ASP A 183 -38.37 -31.90 16.39
CA ASP A 183 -38.81 -32.94 17.33
C ASP A 183 -39.99 -33.75 16.77
N ASP A 184 -40.96 -33.11 16.13
CA ASP A 184 -42.07 -33.80 15.45
C ASP A 184 -41.59 -34.73 14.34
N CYS A 185 -40.60 -34.30 13.55
CA CYS A 185 -40.03 -35.15 12.50
C CYS A 185 -39.31 -36.35 13.10
N ILE A 186 -38.58 -36.16 14.20
CA ILE A 186 -37.86 -37.23 14.90
C ILE A 186 -38.85 -38.22 15.53
N LEU A 187 -39.94 -37.75 16.13
CA LEU A 187 -40.98 -38.59 16.70
C LEU A 187 -41.68 -39.43 15.63
N LEU A 188 -42.03 -38.80 14.49
CA LEU A 188 -42.65 -39.50 13.37
C LEU A 188 -41.71 -40.54 12.75
N ASP A 189 -40.42 -40.23 12.64
CA ASP A 189 -39.38 -41.17 12.16
C ASP A 189 -39.29 -42.42 13.06
N LYS A 190 -39.29 -42.24 14.39
CA LYS A 190 -39.33 -43.34 15.36
C LYS A 190 -40.60 -44.20 15.27
N GLN A 191 -41.70 -43.62 14.75
CA GLN A 191 -42.96 -44.32 14.50
C GLN A 191 -43.00 -44.97 13.09
N GLY A 192 -41.91 -44.91 12.32
CA GLY A 192 -41.82 -45.45 10.96
C GLY A 192 -42.37 -44.53 9.86
N ASN A 193 -42.67 -43.26 10.18
CA ASN A 193 -43.15 -42.25 9.23
C ASN A 193 -42.03 -41.31 8.79
N PHE A 194 -41.35 -41.70 7.71
CA PHE A 194 -40.17 -41.03 7.17
C PHE A 194 -40.44 -39.74 6.39
N TYR A 195 -41.71 -39.33 6.23
CA TYR A 195 -42.06 -38.17 5.42
C TYR A 195 -41.94 -36.83 6.18
N GLY A 196 -41.71 -36.86 7.50
CA GLY A 196 -41.61 -35.67 8.35
C GLY A 196 -42.97 -35.05 8.70
N CYS A 197 -42.97 -34.00 9.53
CA CYS A 197 -44.19 -33.32 9.97
C CYS A 197 -44.77 -32.40 8.88
N ASN A 198 -46.05 -32.01 8.99
CA ASN A 198 -46.73 -31.18 8.00
C ASN A 198 -46.02 -29.84 7.72
N ALA A 199 -45.44 -29.23 8.76
CA ALA A 199 -44.71 -27.97 8.64
C ALA A 199 -43.37 -28.12 7.88
N CYS A 200 -42.73 -29.29 7.95
CA CYS A 200 -41.46 -29.58 7.27
C CYS A 200 -41.64 -30.18 5.87
N ARG A 201 -42.73 -30.94 5.65
CA ARG A 201 -43.08 -31.53 4.34
C ARG A 201 -43.15 -30.47 3.23
N GLY A 202 -43.78 -29.33 3.50
CA GLY A 202 -43.88 -28.21 2.54
C GLY A 202 -42.55 -27.51 2.21
N ARG A 203 -41.45 -27.89 2.88
CA ARG A 203 -40.10 -27.33 2.67
C ARG A 203 -39.10 -28.34 2.10
N GLY A 204 -39.54 -29.56 1.75
CA GLY A 204 -38.83 -30.48 0.87
C GLY A 204 -38.21 -31.73 1.51
N PHE A 205 -38.12 -31.86 2.84
CA PHE A 205 -37.58 -33.06 3.51
C PHE A 205 -37.86 -33.09 5.04
N PRO A 206 -37.92 -34.28 5.67
CA PRO A 206 -37.92 -34.42 7.13
C PRO A 206 -36.63 -33.83 7.75
N ARG A 207 -36.75 -33.12 8.87
CA ARG A 207 -35.63 -32.50 9.57
C ARG A 207 -35.21 -33.32 10.79
N LEU A 208 -34.44 -34.37 10.54
CA LEU A 208 -34.01 -35.31 11.60
C LEU A 208 -32.69 -34.90 12.27
N TRP A 209 -31.86 -34.12 11.58
CA TRP A 209 -30.59 -33.61 12.06
C TRP A 209 -30.30 -32.24 11.44
N ARG A 210 -29.27 -31.55 11.95
CA ARG A 210 -28.83 -30.24 11.45
C ARG A 210 -28.32 -30.34 10.02
N ARG A 211 -28.74 -29.41 9.16
CA ARG A 211 -28.32 -29.33 7.75
C ARG A 211 -28.07 -27.89 7.31
N GLY A 212 -27.45 -27.73 6.15
CA GLY A 212 -27.10 -26.43 5.57
C GLY A 212 -25.94 -25.74 6.29
N ASN A 213 -25.57 -24.54 5.81
CA ASN A 213 -24.43 -23.81 6.36
C ASN A 213 -24.84 -22.90 7.54
N PRO A 214 -24.46 -23.22 8.80
CA PRO A 214 -24.85 -22.44 9.97
C PRO A 214 -24.27 -21.02 9.97
N CYS A 215 -23.17 -20.78 9.24
CA CYS A 215 -22.58 -19.44 9.14
C CYS A 215 -23.53 -18.43 8.47
N MET A 216 -24.51 -18.91 7.69
CA MET A 216 -25.53 -18.08 7.04
C MET A 216 -26.83 -17.97 7.84
N SER A 217 -26.92 -18.63 9.00
CA SER A 217 -28.09 -18.56 9.86
C SER A 217 -28.32 -17.14 10.41
N ALA A 218 -29.59 -16.79 10.66
CA ALA A 218 -29.94 -15.51 11.24
C ALA A 218 -29.26 -15.27 12.59
N ILE A 219 -29.14 -16.31 13.42
CA ILE A 219 -28.48 -16.26 14.73
C ILE A 219 -27.02 -15.81 14.56
N VAL A 220 -26.24 -16.52 13.74
CA VAL A 220 -24.81 -16.22 13.54
C VAL A 220 -24.61 -14.84 12.89
N GLN A 221 -25.43 -14.50 11.88
CA GLN A 221 -25.34 -13.20 11.21
C GLN A 221 -25.72 -12.04 12.13
N ASN A 222 -26.72 -12.22 13.00
CA ASN A 222 -27.08 -11.23 14.00
C ASN A 222 -25.99 -11.09 15.07
N THR A 223 -25.38 -12.19 15.53
CA THR A 223 -24.24 -12.15 16.45
C THR A 223 -23.02 -11.48 15.83
N LEU A 224 -22.74 -11.71 14.54
CA LEU A 224 -21.68 -11.00 13.82
C LEU A 224 -21.97 -9.50 13.72
N ARG A 225 -23.22 -9.13 13.40
CA ARG A 225 -23.65 -7.74 13.34
C ARG A 225 -23.52 -7.07 14.70
N GLN A 226 -24.01 -7.70 15.77
CA GLN A 226 -23.89 -7.20 17.13
C GLN A 226 -22.42 -7.07 17.54
N SER A 227 -21.61 -8.09 17.28
CA SER A 227 -20.16 -8.03 17.51
C SER A 227 -19.46 -6.89 16.77
N THR A 228 -20.01 -6.44 15.63
CA THR A 228 -19.49 -5.30 14.87
C THR A 228 -19.96 -3.97 15.47
N ILE A 229 -21.21 -3.91 15.96
CA ILE A 229 -21.77 -2.77 16.70
C ILE A 229 -21.02 -2.57 18.02
N ASP A 230 -20.79 -3.65 18.77
CA ASP A 230 -20.02 -3.64 20.03
C ASP A 230 -18.56 -3.23 19.80
N ALA A 231 -18.07 -3.38 18.57
CA ALA A 231 -16.76 -2.89 18.15
C ALA A 231 -16.80 -1.39 17.78
N ALA A 232 -17.88 -0.66 18.01
CA ALA A 232 -17.94 0.77 17.76
C ALA A 232 -16.78 1.48 18.47
N GLY A 233 -16.07 2.34 17.73
CA GLY A 233 -14.85 2.99 18.23
C GLY A 233 -13.59 2.13 18.17
N TYR A 234 -13.66 0.83 17.85
CA TYR A 234 -12.48 0.02 17.60
C TYR A 234 -11.68 0.58 16.41
N LYS A 235 -10.45 1.00 16.69
CA LYS A 235 -9.48 1.43 15.68
C LYS A 235 -8.34 0.41 15.64
N ALA A 236 -8.19 -0.27 14.51
CA ALA A 236 -7.05 -1.14 14.29
C ALA A 236 -5.77 -0.29 14.32
N LEU A 237 -4.96 -0.46 15.36
CA LEU A 237 -3.62 0.12 15.41
C LEU A 237 -2.73 -0.68 14.45
N GLY A 238 -2.60 -0.20 13.21
CA GLY A 238 -1.63 -0.78 12.28
C GLY A 238 -0.21 -0.34 12.65
N ASP A 239 0.80 -1.14 12.28
CA ASP A 239 2.22 -0.90 12.58
C ASP A 239 2.67 0.55 12.35
N SER A 240 3.59 1.06 13.15
CA SER A 240 4.09 2.42 13.07
C SER A 240 5.35 2.46 12.19
N PRO A 241 5.51 3.51 11.36
CA PRO A 241 6.78 3.78 10.71
C PRO A 241 7.81 4.26 11.73
N TRP A 242 9.08 4.28 11.34
CA TRP A 242 10.16 5.00 11.98
C TRP A 242 10.34 6.36 11.28
N THR A 243 10.44 7.43 12.06
CA THR A 243 10.85 8.74 11.57
C THR A 243 12.30 8.71 11.11
N PRO A 244 12.75 9.63 10.25
CA PRO A 244 14.15 9.67 9.83
C PRO A 244 15.13 9.83 11.00
N GLN A 245 14.76 10.59 12.04
CA GLN A 245 15.59 10.70 13.24
C GLN A 245 15.70 9.36 13.96
N GLU A 246 14.60 8.61 14.07
CA GLU A 246 14.62 7.25 14.64
C GLU A 246 15.49 6.31 13.80
N PHE A 247 15.50 6.43 12.47
CA PHE A 247 16.43 5.69 11.62
C PHE A 247 17.90 5.97 11.95
N LEU A 248 18.25 7.22 12.25
CA LEU A 248 19.61 7.61 12.62
C LEU A 248 19.99 7.10 14.01
N THR A 249 19.08 7.17 14.97
CA THR A 249 19.27 6.58 16.31
C THR A 249 19.46 5.07 16.22
N ILE A 250 18.63 4.39 15.42
CA ILE A 250 18.74 2.95 15.16
C ILE A 250 20.07 2.63 14.49
N ARG A 251 20.48 3.40 13.48
CA ARG A 251 21.79 3.22 12.83
C ARG A 251 22.91 3.28 13.86
N GLN A 252 22.94 4.31 14.69
CA GLN A 252 23.99 4.51 15.68
C GLN A 252 24.08 3.32 16.65
N ASN A 253 22.94 2.81 17.13
CA ASN A 253 22.90 1.62 17.97
C ASN A 253 23.34 0.36 17.23
N LEU A 254 22.89 0.15 16.00
CA LEU A 254 23.22 -1.05 15.24
C LEU A 254 24.70 -1.09 14.81
N MET A 255 25.32 0.05 14.51
CA MET A 255 26.74 0.07 14.12
C MET A 255 27.65 -0.42 15.25
N SER A 256 27.29 -0.24 16.53
CA SER A 256 28.08 -0.76 17.66
C SER A 256 27.96 -2.27 17.83
N LYS A 257 26.96 -2.92 17.20
CA LYS A 257 26.73 -4.38 17.23
C LYS A 257 27.53 -5.15 16.18
N GLY A 258 28.46 -4.49 15.47
CA GLY A 258 29.31 -5.12 14.47
C GLY A 258 28.55 -5.62 13.23
N LEU A 259 28.95 -6.78 12.69
CA LEU A 259 28.40 -7.28 11.43
C LEU A 259 26.91 -7.61 11.51
N PRO A 260 26.39 -8.28 12.56
CA PRO A 260 24.95 -8.50 12.69
C PRO A 260 24.14 -7.20 12.71
N GLY A 261 24.67 -6.15 13.34
CA GLY A 261 24.03 -4.84 13.34
C GLY A 261 24.04 -4.16 11.97
N PHE A 262 25.15 -4.25 11.24
CA PHE A 262 25.24 -3.76 9.86
C PHE A 262 24.25 -4.47 8.93
N LEU A 263 24.12 -5.80 9.05
CA LEU A 263 23.13 -6.60 8.34
C LEU A 263 21.70 -6.11 8.64
N GLN A 264 21.35 -5.98 9.92
CA GLN A 264 20.01 -5.56 10.34
C GLN A 264 19.66 -4.17 9.80
N TYR A 265 20.60 -3.23 9.84
CA TYR A 265 20.37 -1.90 9.30
C TYR A 265 20.14 -1.94 7.78
N THR A 266 20.96 -2.71 7.08
CA THR A 266 20.85 -2.91 5.62
C THR A 266 19.49 -3.53 5.23
N GLN A 267 19.04 -4.55 5.96
CA GLN A 267 17.73 -5.19 5.73
C GLN A 267 16.59 -4.18 5.84
N VAL A 268 16.59 -3.34 6.88
CA VAL A 268 15.55 -2.33 7.07
C VAL A 268 15.60 -1.27 5.96
N LEU A 269 16.78 -0.78 5.58
CA LEU A 269 16.89 0.20 4.49
C LEU A 269 16.36 -0.38 3.18
N VAL A 270 16.83 -1.56 2.79
CA VAL A 270 16.37 -2.23 1.55
C VAL A 270 14.87 -2.46 1.60
N GLY A 271 14.33 -2.97 2.71
CA GLY A 271 12.89 -3.16 2.87
C GLY A 271 12.08 -1.88 2.79
N SER A 272 12.59 -0.79 3.38
CA SER A 272 11.91 0.50 3.42
C SER A 272 11.87 1.16 2.05
N PHE A 273 13.01 1.26 1.36
CA PHE A 273 13.11 1.93 0.05
C PHE A 273 12.52 1.11 -1.11
N MET A 274 12.36 -0.21 -0.94
CA MET A 274 11.68 -1.07 -1.93
C MET A 274 10.18 -1.26 -1.64
N PHE A 275 9.66 -0.60 -0.59
CA PHE A 275 8.30 -0.79 -0.07
C PHE A 275 7.98 -2.26 0.20
N SER A 276 8.97 -3.02 0.65
CA SER A 276 8.85 -4.45 0.83
C SER A 276 8.31 -4.79 2.21
N ARG A 277 7.63 -5.94 2.30
CA ARG A 277 7.33 -6.61 3.57
C ARG A 277 8.53 -7.47 3.97
N GLU A 278 8.58 -7.90 5.23
CA GLU A 278 9.67 -8.72 5.78
C GLU A 278 9.81 -10.05 5.04
N ASP A 279 8.70 -10.66 4.65
CA ASP A 279 8.70 -11.90 3.86
C ASP A 279 9.35 -11.68 2.48
N GLU A 280 9.03 -10.58 1.80
CA GLU A 280 9.67 -10.21 0.53
C GLU A 280 11.19 -9.99 0.72
N VAL A 281 11.60 -9.17 1.70
CA VAL A 281 13.02 -8.87 1.98
C VAL A 281 13.79 -10.15 2.28
N SER A 282 13.23 -11.05 3.08
CA SER A 282 13.88 -12.32 3.43
C SER A 282 14.20 -13.20 2.22
N THR A 283 13.47 -13.03 1.12
CA THR A 283 13.64 -13.84 -0.09
C THR A 283 14.52 -13.18 -1.15
N PHE A 284 15.09 -12.00 -0.88
CA PHE A 284 15.93 -11.28 -1.83
C PHE A 284 17.22 -12.07 -2.13
N LYS A 285 17.53 -12.20 -3.42
CA LYS A 285 18.63 -12.99 -3.97
C LYS A 285 19.47 -12.18 -4.94
N THR A 286 20.64 -12.71 -5.22
CA THR A 286 21.54 -12.26 -6.29
C THR A 286 20.91 -12.53 -7.66
N ASP A 287 20.51 -13.77 -7.93
CA ASP A 287 20.02 -14.20 -9.24
C ASP A 287 18.67 -14.94 -9.18
N LYS A 288 18.04 -15.13 -10.34
CA LYS A 288 16.87 -16.01 -10.49
C LYS A 288 17.30 -17.45 -10.22
N ILE A 289 16.53 -18.17 -9.40
CA ILE A 289 16.76 -19.59 -9.15
C ILE A 289 15.82 -20.40 -10.05
N ASP A 290 16.38 -21.25 -10.91
CA ASP A 290 15.61 -22.21 -11.71
C ASP A 290 15.20 -23.40 -10.83
N LEU A 291 13.90 -23.62 -10.71
CA LEU A 291 13.31 -24.76 -9.97
C LEU A 291 13.05 -25.97 -10.88
N GLY A 292 13.42 -25.89 -12.16
CA GLY A 292 13.09 -26.86 -13.18
C GLY A 292 11.67 -26.70 -13.74
N GLY A 293 11.44 -27.24 -14.94
CA GLY A 293 10.11 -27.23 -15.57
C GLY A 293 9.59 -25.83 -15.92
N GLY A 294 10.49 -24.86 -16.17
CA GLY A 294 10.14 -23.48 -16.53
C GLY A 294 9.66 -22.63 -15.35
N LYS A 295 9.86 -23.07 -14.10
CA LYS A 295 9.51 -22.31 -12.89
C LYS A 295 10.75 -21.63 -12.33
N TYR A 296 10.62 -20.35 -12.03
CA TYR A 296 11.69 -19.54 -11.44
C TYR A 296 11.24 -18.95 -10.12
N GLU A 297 12.16 -18.90 -9.15
CA GLU A 297 12.01 -18.01 -8.01
C GLU A 297 12.48 -16.60 -8.38
N PHE A 298 11.61 -15.63 -8.12
CA PHE A 298 11.89 -14.20 -8.28
C PHE A 298 12.47 -13.61 -6.99
N ASN A 299 12.40 -12.29 -6.86
CA ASN A 299 13.00 -11.49 -5.78
C ASN A 299 14.52 -11.47 -5.90
N CYS A 300 15.03 -11.10 -7.06
CA CYS A 300 16.44 -11.12 -7.40
C CYS A 300 16.87 -9.85 -8.14
N LEU A 301 18.18 -9.66 -8.28
CA LEU A 301 18.70 -8.54 -9.06
C LEU A 301 18.29 -8.64 -10.52
N ASN A 302 18.11 -7.49 -11.15
CA ASN A 302 17.78 -7.37 -12.55
C ASN A 302 18.77 -6.42 -13.23
N TRP A 303 19.79 -7.00 -13.85
CA TRP A 303 20.83 -6.27 -14.58
C TRP A 303 20.30 -5.43 -15.76
N ASP A 304 19.18 -5.82 -16.37
CA ASP A 304 18.59 -5.08 -17.51
C ASP A 304 18.11 -3.67 -17.13
N ILE A 305 17.83 -3.44 -15.84
CA ILE A 305 17.36 -2.16 -15.31
C ILE A 305 18.25 -1.60 -14.20
N THR A 306 19.41 -2.22 -13.95
CA THR A 306 20.46 -1.63 -13.11
C THR A 306 21.08 -0.45 -13.84
N VAL A 307 21.25 0.67 -13.14
CA VAL A 307 21.64 1.97 -13.71
C VAL A 307 23.05 2.31 -13.26
N PHE A 308 23.92 2.56 -14.25
CA PHE A 308 25.27 3.05 -14.05
C PHE A 308 25.44 4.42 -14.72
N SER A 309 26.29 5.26 -14.14
CA SER A 309 26.71 6.51 -14.77
C SER A 309 27.59 6.23 -16.00
N ALA A 310 27.86 7.27 -16.80
CA ALA A 310 28.82 7.17 -17.90
C ALA A 310 30.26 6.87 -17.43
N SER A 311 30.60 7.19 -16.18
CA SER A 311 31.87 6.81 -15.54
C SER A 311 31.86 5.39 -14.97
N GLY A 312 30.74 4.66 -15.11
CA GLY A 312 30.57 3.30 -14.60
C GLY A 312 30.34 3.22 -13.08
N GLU A 313 29.97 4.33 -12.44
CA GLU A 313 29.56 4.36 -11.02
C GLU A 313 28.11 3.86 -10.90
N ILE A 314 27.78 3.15 -9.83
CA ILE A 314 26.42 2.64 -9.61
C ILE A 314 25.47 3.76 -9.16
N GLU A 315 24.36 3.94 -9.89
CA GLU A 315 23.30 4.91 -9.56
C GLU A 315 22.03 4.27 -9.03
N GLY A 316 21.70 3.06 -9.48
CA GLY A 316 20.52 2.34 -9.03
C GLY A 316 20.63 0.84 -9.28
N LEU A 317 20.22 0.03 -8.31
CA LEU A 317 20.20 -1.43 -8.42
C LEU A 317 18.82 -1.92 -8.84
N GLY A 318 18.75 -2.61 -9.98
CA GLY A 318 17.52 -3.20 -10.49
C GLY A 318 17.14 -4.48 -9.75
N PHE A 319 15.84 -4.72 -9.56
CA PHE A 319 15.27 -5.93 -8.98
C PHE A 319 14.05 -6.40 -9.76
N THR A 320 13.87 -7.72 -9.85
CA THR A 320 12.59 -8.34 -10.23
C THR A 320 11.93 -8.92 -8.97
N VAL A 321 10.78 -8.37 -8.58
CA VAL A 321 10.07 -8.71 -7.34
C VAL A 321 8.71 -9.35 -7.64
N PHE A 322 8.34 -10.38 -6.91
CA PHE A 322 7.05 -11.02 -6.96
C PHE A 322 6.50 -11.17 -5.54
N GLY A 323 5.65 -10.22 -5.14
CA GLY A 323 5.02 -10.15 -3.84
C GLY A 323 3.62 -10.75 -3.80
N LYS A 324 3.04 -10.83 -2.59
CA LYS A 324 1.74 -11.47 -2.31
C LYS A 324 0.56 -10.97 -3.17
N SER A 325 0.58 -9.70 -3.57
CA SER A 325 -0.52 -9.07 -4.32
C SER A 325 -0.22 -8.94 -5.82
N ASP A 326 0.98 -9.35 -6.23
CA ASP A 326 1.42 -9.23 -7.61
C ASP A 326 0.86 -10.40 -8.42
N LYS A 327 0.31 -10.10 -9.60
CA LYS A 327 -0.18 -11.13 -10.53
C LYS A 327 0.94 -11.66 -11.42
N VAL A 328 1.96 -10.85 -11.62
CA VAL A 328 3.15 -11.11 -12.44
C VAL A 328 4.36 -10.45 -11.74
N PRO A 329 5.60 -10.91 -12.01
CA PRO A 329 6.79 -10.25 -11.50
C PRO A 329 6.86 -8.78 -11.94
N VAL A 330 7.31 -7.91 -11.03
CA VAL A 330 7.39 -6.46 -11.19
C VAL A 330 8.84 -6.02 -11.10
N ASN A 331 9.24 -5.05 -11.91
CA ASN A 331 10.60 -4.53 -11.94
C ASN A 331 10.71 -3.24 -11.14
N LEU A 332 11.71 -3.15 -10.28
CA LEU A 332 11.92 -2.03 -9.36
C LEU A 332 13.39 -1.61 -9.37
N ILE A 333 13.66 -0.31 -9.29
CA ILE A 333 15.03 0.24 -9.16
C ILE A 333 15.20 0.78 -7.74
N MET A 334 16.20 0.27 -7.03
CA MET A 334 16.64 0.81 -5.75
C MET A 334 17.69 1.89 -5.98
N TRP A 335 17.33 3.15 -5.76
CA TRP A 335 18.21 4.29 -6.07
C TRP A 335 19.29 4.53 -5.01
N ARG A 336 20.46 4.97 -5.47
CA ARG A 336 21.50 5.57 -4.63
C ARG A 336 21.05 6.96 -4.17
N LEU A 337 21.27 7.26 -2.89
CA LEU A 337 20.89 8.51 -2.23
C LEU A 337 22.16 9.25 -1.82
N ASP A 338 22.59 10.19 -2.65
CA ASP A 338 23.81 10.97 -2.41
C ASP A 338 23.56 12.18 -1.49
N ASP A 339 22.32 12.68 -1.45
CA ASP A 339 21.83 13.72 -0.55
C ASP A 339 21.63 13.22 0.89
N CYS A 340 21.38 11.93 1.06
CA CYS A 340 21.24 11.30 2.37
C CYS A 340 22.01 9.97 2.46
N PRO A 341 23.36 9.99 2.50
CA PRO A 341 24.17 8.77 2.48
C PRO A 341 23.85 7.81 3.63
N MET A 342 23.47 8.37 4.80
CA MET A 342 23.10 7.62 6.00
C MET A 342 21.91 6.70 5.80
N LEU A 343 20.97 7.08 4.92
CA LEU A 343 19.77 6.30 4.60
C LEU A 343 19.88 5.60 3.25
N CYS A 344 21.02 5.70 2.56
CA CYS A 344 21.15 5.16 1.21
C CYS A 344 21.13 3.63 1.19
N PRO A 345 20.10 2.97 0.62
CA PRO A 345 20.01 1.52 0.64
C PRO A 345 21.05 0.85 -0.27
N VAL A 346 21.42 1.47 -1.41
CA VAL A 346 22.44 0.94 -2.34
C VAL A 346 23.82 0.86 -1.67
N ARG A 347 24.30 1.97 -1.10
CA ARG A 347 25.58 2.07 -0.38
C ARG A 347 25.69 1.01 0.72
N HIS A 348 24.66 0.89 1.56
CA HIS A 348 24.65 -0.07 2.66
C HIS A 348 24.57 -1.53 2.15
N LEU A 349 23.78 -1.80 1.09
CA LEU A 349 23.74 -3.14 0.51
C LEU A 349 25.08 -3.54 -0.11
N LEU A 350 25.76 -2.66 -0.84
CA LEU A 350 27.07 -2.95 -1.41
C LEU A 350 28.14 -3.11 -0.32
N GLY A 351 28.10 -2.28 0.73
CA GLY A 351 28.95 -2.46 1.91
C GLY A 351 28.72 -3.81 2.60
N TRP A 352 27.47 -4.25 2.71
CA TRP A 352 27.11 -5.56 3.26
C TRP A 352 27.64 -6.71 2.40
N ILE A 353 27.45 -6.62 1.08
CA ILE A 353 27.92 -7.64 0.13
C ILE A 353 29.44 -7.75 0.15
N PHE A 354 30.16 -6.63 0.20
CA PHE A 354 31.61 -6.61 0.36
C PHE A 354 32.05 -7.28 1.67
N LEU A 355 31.45 -6.89 2.81
CA LEU A 355 31.79 -7.43 4.13
C LEU A 355 31.46 -8.91 4.31
N SER A 356 30.43 -9.40 3.61
CA SER A 356 29.97 -10.78 3.68
C SER A 356 30.64 -11.68 2.64
N GLY A 357 31.14 -11.15 1.53
CA GLY A 357 31.67 -11.98 0.45
C GLY A 357 30.59 -12.70 -0.35
N ILE A 358 29.30 -12.32 -0.23
CA ILE A 358 28.21 -12.98 -0.96
C ILE A 358 28.37 -12.74 -2.46
N THR A 359 28.58 -13.83 -3.21
CA THR A 359 28.67 -13.82 -4.68
C THR A 359 27.40 -14.35 -5.34
N SER A 360 26.68 -15.25 -4.69
CA SER A 360 25.46 -15.86 -5.22
C SER A 360 24.54 -16.37 -4.10
N GLY A 361 23.29 -16.69 -4.44
CA GLY A 361 22.26 -17.14 -3.49
C GLY A 361 21.50 -15.97 -2.84
N TYR A 362 21.09 -16.13 -1.58
CA TYR A 362 20.33 -15.12 -0.83
C TYR A 362 21.21 -13.93 -0.43
N LEU A 363 20.64 -12.71 -0.46
CA LEU A 363 21.33 -11.50 0.00
C LEU A 363 21.41 -11.41 1.53
N PHE A 364 20.45 -12.01 2.23
CA PHE A 364 20.34 -11.92 3.69
C PHE A 364 20.33 -13.30 4.34
N PRO A 365 21.43 -13.70 5.00
CA PRO A 365 21.64 -15.07 5.47
C PRO A 365 20.80 -15.43 6.70
N SER A 366 20.54 -16.73 6.87
CA SER A 366 20.07 -17.32 8.13
C SER A 366 21.09 -17.10 9.26
N ALA A 367 20.69 -17.32 10.51
CA ALA A 367 21.63 -17.23 11.64
C ALA A 367 22.80 -18.22 11.48
N THR A 368 22.52 -19.42 10.97
CA THR A 368 23.53 -20.46 10.67
C THR A 368 24.53 -19.99 9.61
N GLU A 369 24.03 -19.46 8.49
CA GLU A 369 24.88 -18.95 7.41
C GLU A 369 25.68 -17.72 7.86
N LEU A 370 25.12 -16.87 8.73
CA LEU A 370 25.83 -15.74 9.32
C LEU A 370 26.97 -16.18 10.25
N SER A 371 26.77 -17.21 11.06
CA SER A 371 27.84 -17.81 11.87
C SER A 371 28.95 -18.38 10.99
N ARG A 372 28.60 -19.11 9.92
CA ARG A 372 29.56 -19.62 8.93
C ARG A 372 30.38 -18.50 8.28
N LEU A 373 29.74 -17.38 7.96
CA LEU A 373 30.41 -16.18 7.45
C LEU A 373 31.44 -15.60 8.44
N MET A 374 31.08 -15.55 9.72
CA MET A 374 31.96 -15.01 10.75
C MET A 374 33.22 -15.88 10.94
N GLU A 375 33.10 -17.20 10.80
CA GLU A 375 34.25 -18.14 10.83
C GLU A 375 35.16 -18.00 9.60
N LEU A 376 34.61 -17.65 8.44
CA LEU A 376 35.37 -17.45 7.21
C LEU A 376 36.12 -16.11 7.18
N ARG A 377 35.68 -15.12 7.97
CA ARG A 377 36.26 -13.77 7.98
C ARG A 377 37.65 -13.80 8.62
N GLY A 378 38.67 -13.68 7.77
CA GLY A 378 40.08 -13.83 8.13
C GLY A 378 40.90 -14.50 7.03
N LYS A 379 40.23 -15.10 6.02
CA LYS A 379 40.86 -15.63 4.82
C LYS A 379 40.75 -14.61 3.67
N PRO A 380 41.87 -14.12 3.10
CA PRO A 380 41.83 -13.26 1.92
C PRO A 380 41.04 -13.91 0.78
N GLY A 381 40.13 -13.16 0.16
CA GLY A 381 39.32 -13.65 -0.97
C GLY A 381 38.18 -14.61 -0.60
N ALA A 382 37.81 -14.73 0.68
CA ALA A 382 36.69 -15.56 1.10
C ALA A 382 35.35 -15.04 0.53
N VAL A 383 34.86 -15.75 -0.48
CA VAL A 383 33.52 -15.56 -1.06
C VAL A 383 32.57 -16.66 -0.59
N MET A 384 31.28 -16.36 -0.48
CA MET A 384 30.25 -17.34 -0.16
C MET A 384 29.14 -17.39 -1.20
N HIS A 385 28.61 -18.59 -1.39
CA HIS A 385 27.27 -18.83 -1.88
C HIS A 385 26.34 -18.99 -0.66
N CYS A 386 25.37 -18.09 -0.50
CA CYS A 386 24.44 -18.09 0.64
C CYS A 386 23.22 -18.96 0.36
N LYS A 387 23.13 -20.09 1.06
CA LYS A 387 22.12 -21.14 0.78
C LYS A 387 20.78 -20.91 1.47
N GLU A 388 20.81 -20.29 2.64
CA GLU A 388 19.64 -20.16 3.50
C GLU A 388 19.36 -18.70 3.82
N ALA A 389 18.12 -18.29 3.60
CA ALA A 389 17.62 -16.97 3.97
C ALA A 389 17.40 -16.81 5.48
N VAL A 390 17.47 -15.57 5.95
CA VAL A 390 16.84 -15.18 7.23
C VAL A 390 15.36 -15.57 7.22
N SER A 391 14.84 -16.11 8.32
CA SER A 391 13.42 -16.44 8.38
C SER A 391 12.57 -15.17 8.60
N TYR A 392 11.34 -15.17 8.08
CA TYR A 392 10.34 -14.13 8.36
C TYR A 392 10.19 -13.86 9.87
N THR A 393 10.12 -14.92 10.68
CA THR A 393 9.95 -14.81 12.14
C THR A 393 11.14 -14.11 12.78
N THR A 394 12.35 -14.46 12.35
CA THR A 394 13.59 -13.85 12.84
C THR A 394 13.64 -12.37 12.49
N LEU A 395 13.37 -12.00 11.24
CA LEU A 395 13.39 -10.60 10.80
C LEU A 395 12.33 -9.75 11.54
N LEU A 396 11.12 -10.29 11.73
CA LEU A 396 10.06 -9.62 12.49
C LEU A 396 10.46 -9.42 13.96
N GLN A 397 11.09 -10.41 14.59
CA GLN A 397 11.58 -10.30 15.96
C GLN A 397 12.68 -9.25 16.09
N GLN A 398 13.60 -9.18 15.12
CA GLN A 398 14.65 -8.16 15.06
C GLN A 398 14.05 -6.75 14.99
N ILE A 399 13.11 -6.50 14.06
CA ILE A 399 12.45 -5.19 13.92
C ILE A 399 11.77 -4.77 15.23
N LYS A 400 11.05 -5.69 15.88
CA LYS A 400 10.38 -5.42 17.17
C LYS A 400 11.39 -5.11 18.28
N HIS A 401 12.46 -5.89 18.36
CA HIS A 401 13.51 -5.72 19.36
C HIS A 401 14.22 -4.37 19.19
N ILE A 402 14.68 -4.05 17.98
CA ILE A 402 15.34 -2.79 17.65
C ILE A 402 14.43 -1.60 17.95
N SER A 403 13.15 -1.67 17.56
CA SER A 403 12.20 -0.60 17.84
C SER A 403 12.06 -0.35 19.34
N LYS A 404 11.95 -1.41 20.15
CA LYS A 404 11.82 -1.31 21.61
C LYS A 404 13.09 -0.75 22.25
N GLU A 405 14.25 -1.17 21.78
CA GLU A 405 15.55 -0.75 22.33
C GLU A 405 15.89 0.70 21.96
N CYS A 406 15.68 1.09 20.71
CA CYS A 406 16.11 2.39 20.19
C CYS A 406 15.04 3.49 20.27
N ILE A 407 13.77 3.12 20.49
CA ILE A 407 12.64 4.06 20.52
C ILE A 407 11.83 3.85 21.83
N PRO A 408 12.42 4.09 23.01
CA PRO A 408 11.77 3.79 24.29
C PRO A 408 10.62 4.75 24.63
N TYR A 409 10.52 5.88 23.93
CA TYR A 409 9.54 6.94 24.21
C TYR A 409 8.18 6.73 23.54
N ARG A 410 8.02 5.69 22.71
CA ARG A 410 6.69 5.30 22.18
C ARG A 410 6.60 3.79 21.95
N ASP A 411 5.46 3.22 22.31
CA ASP A 411 5.27 1.75 22.38
C ASP A 411 5.04 1.04 21.03
N GLY A 412 4.87 1.80 19.94
CA GLY A 412 4.41 1.23 18.67
C GLY A 412 2.93 0.82 18.74
N PRO A 413 2.41 0.17 17.69
CA PRO A 413 2.86 -1.18 17.37
C PRO A 413 3.98 -1.19 16.33
N PHE A 414 4.97 -2.06 16.47
CA PHE A 414 5.99 -2.33 15.44
C PHE A 414 5.85 -3.77 14.96
N GLY A 415 5.90 -3.99 13.64
CA GLY A 415 5.50 -5.26 13.08
C GLY A 415 5.78 -5.40 11.59
N THR A 416 5.01 -6.28 10.96
CA THR A 416 5.17 -6.79 9.58
C THR A 416 5.00 -5.75 8.45
N HIS A 417 4.66 -4.53 8.81
CA HIS A 417 4.45 -3.45 7.87
C HIS A 417 5.28 -2.24 8.24
N THR A 418 6.16 -2.33 9.25
CA THR A 418 7.02 -1.22 9.66
C THR A 418 7.89 -0.76 8.49
N MET A 419 8.66 -1.65 7.84
CA MET A 419 9.51 -1.26 6.70
C MET A 419 8.70 -0.66 5.54
N ARG A 420 7.62 -1.32 5.12
CA ARG A 420 6.77 -0.78 4.05
C ARG A 420 6.23 0.61 4.41
N LYS A 421 5.82 0.84 5.66
CA LYS A 421 5.35 2.15 6.14
C LYS A 421 6.47 3.18 6.27
N ASN A 422 7.69 2.76 6.58
CA ASN A 422 8.86 3.62 6.50
C ASN A 422 9.05 4.14 5.08
N GLY A 423 8.92 3.26 4.08
CA GLY A 423 8.95 3.64 2.67
C GLY A 423 7.92 4.71 2.33
N TYR A 424 6.68 4.56 2.82
CA TYR A 424 5.65 5.60 2.69
C TYR A 424 6.08 6.91 3.34
N LEU A 425 6.46 6.88 4.62
CA LEU A 425 6.84 8.09 5.35
C LEU A 425 7.96 8.85 4.63
N LEU A 426 9.03 8.14 4.27
CA LEU A 426 10.19 8.71 3.57
C LEU A 426 9.82 9.25 2.18
N ALA A 427 8.94 8.56 1.45
CA ALA A 427 8.50 9.01 0.14
C ALA A 427 7.73 10.33 0.20
N TYR A 428 6.77 10.46 1.13
CA TYR A 428 6.01 11.71 1.28
C TYR A 428 6.88 12.84 1.80
N TRP A 429 7.79 12.56 2.74
CA TRP A 429 8.73 13.57 3.24
C TRP A 429 9.71 14.02 2.16
N GLY A 430 10.01 13.15 1.19
CA GLY A 430 10.81 13.46 0.01
C GLY A 430 10.04 14.07 -1.16
N GLY A 431 8.74 14.38 -1.02
CA GLY A 431 7.91 15.01 -2.06
C GLY A 431 7.16 14.06 -3.01
N GLY A 432 6.94 12.81 -2.61
CA GLY A 432 6.22 11.82 -3.42
C GLY A 432 4.71 12.04 -3.48
N GLU A 433 4.12 11.77 -4.64
CA GLU A 433 2.68 11.88 -4.88
C GLU A 433 1.97 10.51 -4.79
N ASP A 434 0.70 10.52 -4.36
CA ASP A 434 -0.14 9.32 -4.12
C ASP A 434 -0.10 8.32 -5.28
N SER A 435 -0.28 8.78 -6.53
CA SER A 435 -0.34 7.91 -7.71
C SER A 435 0.95 7.09 -7.90
N THR A 436 2.10 7.73 -7.71
CA THR A 436 3.42 7.12 -7.89
C THR A 436 3.80 6.25 -6.71
N VAL A 437 3.58 6.73 -5.48
CA VAL A 437 3.92 6.00 -4.25
C VAL A 437 3.11 4.71 -4.13
N PHE A 438 1.80 4.76 -4.40
CA PHE A 438 0.95 3.56 -4.32
C PHE A 438 1.34 2.51 -5.35
N LYS A 439 1.78 2.93 -6.53
CA LYS A 439 2.28 2.06 -7.60
C LYS A 439 3.61 1.41 -7.22
N CYS A 440 4.56 2.17 -6.70
CA CYS A 440 5.83 1.67 -6.17
C CYS A 440 5.64 0.63 -5.05
N ALA A 441 4.66 0.84 -4.18
CA ALA A 441 4.30 -0.06 -3.09
C ALA A 441 3.44 -1.27 -3.52
N ARG A 442 3.07 -1.36 -4.81
CA ARG A 442 2.37 -2.49 -5.44
C ARG A 442 1.05 -2.84 -4.73
N HIS A 443 0.25 -1.82 -4.41
CA HIS A 443 -1.09 -2.06 -3.87
C HIS A 443 -2.09 -2.42 -4.96
N ALA A 444 -2.97 -3.37 -4.66
CA ALA A 444 -4.05 -3.76 -5.56
C ALA A 444 -5.09 -2.64 -5.79
N SER A 445 -5.16 -1.63 -4.91
CA SER A 445 -6.04 -0.46 -5.09
C SER A 445 -5.52 0.77 -4.33
N PRO A 446 -5.89 1.99 -4.77
CA PRO A 446 -5.55 3.23 -4.06
C PRO A 446 -6.07 3.27 -2.62
N ALA A 447 -7.28 2.74 -2.37
CA ALA A 447 -7.85 2.65 -1.02
C ALA A 447 -6.99 1.79 -0.06
N MET A 448 -6.23 0.83 -0.58
CA MET A 448 -5.26 0.08 0.22
C MET A 448 -3.98 0.89 0.48
N GLY A 449 -3.48 1.64 -0.50
CA GLY A 449 -2.31 2.52 -0.34
C GLY A 449 -2.55 3.64 0.68
N ALA A 450 -3.75 4.25 0.68
CA ALA A 450 -4.14 5.27 1.64
C ALA A 450 -4.02 4.81 3.12
N LYS A 451 -4.21 3.51 3.39
CA LYS A 451 -4.04 2.93 4.74
C LYS A 451 -2.58 2.89 5.20
N TYR A 452 -1.62 3.00 4.30
CA TYR A 452 -0.19 3.06 4.59
C TYR A 452 0.31 4.51 4.65
N LYS A 453 -0.25 5.42 3.83
CA LYS A 453 -0.01 6.87 3.91
C LYS A 453 -0.31 7.42 5.31
N ARG A 454 -1.52 7.15 5.83
CA ARG A 454 -2.02 7.65 7.13
C ARG A 454 -1.56 9.09 7.41
N ASP A 455 -0.84 9.29 8.51
CA ASP A 455 -0.49 10.59 9.05
C ASP A 455 0.87 11.08 8.52
N ALA A 456 1.43 10.50 7.44
CA ALA A 456 2.77 10.84 6.95
C ALA A 456 2.96 12.34 6.70
N GLU A 457 1.96 12.99 6.08
CA GLU A 457 1.94 14.44 5.83
C GLU A 457 1.81 15.25 7.12
N SER A 458 0.93 14.83 8.04
CA SER A 458 0.78 15.50 9.34
C SER A 458 2.05 15.38 10.20
N LEU A 459 2.70 14.22 10.18
CA LEU A 459 3.99 14.00 10.85
C LEU A 459 5.08 14.89 10.26
N MET A 460 5.08 15.10 8.94
CA MET A 460 5.99 16.04 8.28
C MET A 460 5.74 17.47 8.76
N ALA A 461 4.48 17.93 8.78
CA ALA A 461 4.11 19.26 9.23
C ALA A 461 4.48 19.50 10.71
N ILE A 462 4.29 18.50 11.57
CA ILE A 462 4.72 18.54 12.98
C ILE A 462 6.24 18.62 13.08
N ALA A 463 6.97 17.83 12.30
CA ALA A 463 8.43 17.85 12.28
C ALA A 463 8.95 19.23 11.83
N GLN A 464 8.39 19.79 10.76
CA GLN A 464 8.70 21.12 10.26
C GLN A 464 8.42 22.22 11.31
N ALA A 465 7.26 22.17 11.98
CA ALA A 465 6.90 23.15 13.00
C ALA A 465 7.83 23.12 14.24
N ARG A 466 8.43 21.95 14.53
CA ARG A 466 9.40 21.79 15.64
C ARG A 466 10.83 22.12 15.24
N ASN A 467 11.11 22.17 13.94
CA ASN A 467 12.40 22.56 13.40
C ASN A 467 12.47 24.09 13.32
N THR A 468 12.57 24.74 14.48
CA THR A 468 12.66 26.20 14.61
C THR A 468 14.08 26.74 14.37
N GLY A 469 14.98 25.94 13.78
CA GLY A 469 16.33 26.33 13.37
C GLY A 469 16.74 25.63 12.07
N ASP A 470 17.88 26.01 11.51
CA ASP A 470 18.43 25.56 10.21
C ASP A 470 18.77 24.05 10.11
N ALA A 471 18.35 23.22 11.07
CA ALA A 471 18.52 21.78 10.99
C ALA A 471 17.60 21.23 9.89
N GLU A 472 18.15 20.94 8.71
CA GLU A 472 17.38 20.39 7.60
C GLU A 472 16.71 19.07 7.99
N MET A 473 15.41 18.92 7.71
CA MET A 473 14.70 17.68 7.94
C MET A 473 15.33 16.59 7.06
N ILE A 474 15.97 15.60 7.69
CA ILE A 474 16.72 14.56 6.98
C ILE A 474 15.74 13.60 6.30
N ALA A 475 15.34 13.87 5.07
CA ALA A 475 14.61 12.94 4.22
C ALA A 475 15.17 12.99 2.80
N PRO A 476 15.44 11.84 2.16
CA PRO A 476 15.95 11.82 0.80
C PRO A 476 14.90 12.32 -0.18
N LYS A 477 15.34 12.99 -1.25
CA LYS A 477 14.45 13.37 -2.34
C LYS A 477 13.79 12.13 -2.95
N TRP A 478 12.47 12.18 -3.12
CA TRP A 478 11.71 11.07 -3.67
C TRP A 478 12.10 10.79 -5.12
N ARG A 479 12.27 9.51 -5.45
CA ARG A 479 12.43 9.01 -6.82
C ARG A 479 11.54 7.79 -7.00
N SER A 480 10.81 7.75 -8.11
CA SER A 480 9.99 6.57 -8.43
C SER A 480 10.88 5.35 -8.66
N ILE A 481 10.52 4.22 -8.07
CA ILE A 481 11.26 2.96 -8.21
C ILE A 481 10.63 2.04 -9.26
N PHE A 482 9.38 2.30 -9.69
CA PHE A 482 8.62 1.34 -10.49
C PHE A 482 8.99 1.40 -11.98
N VAL A 483 9.30 0.25 -12.58
CA VAL A 483 9.56 0.12 -14.01
C VAL A 483 8.46 -0.72 -14.65
N GLU A 484 7.66 -0.09 -15.51
CA GLU A 484 6.58 -0.77 -16.23
C GLU A 484 7.04 -1.42 -17.52
N ASP A 485 7.87 -0.72 -18.30
CA ASP A 485 8.37 -1.17 -19.58
C ASP A 485 9.90 -1.27 -19.52
N ILE A 486 10.40 -2.50 -19.47
CA ILE A 486 11.84 -2.79 -19.42
C ILE A 486 12.52 -2.30 -20.71
N GLN A 487 11.88 -2.45 -21.88
CA GLN A 487 12.50 -2.08 -23.15
C GLN A 487 12.70 -0.57 -23.25
N LEU A 488 11.68 0.20 -22.84
CA LEU A 488 11.80 1.64 -22.77
C LEU A 488 12.83 2.08 -21.72
N ALA A 489 12.86 1.43 -20.55
CA ALA A 489 13.87 1.69 -19.53
C ALA A 489 15.30 1.46 -20.07
N ARG A 490 15.55 0.36 -20.79
CA ARG A 490 16.83 0.08 -21.45
C ARG A 490 17.21 1.13 -22.48
N SER A 491 16.24 1.61 -23.26
CA SER A 491 16.50 2.61 -24.31
C SER A 491 17.00 3.96 -23.77
N VAL A 492 16.65 4.28 -22.51
CA VAL A 492 17.13 5.47 -21.79
C VAL A 492 18.40 5.16 -21.01
N ASN A 493 18.50 3.96 -20.43
CA ASN A 493 19.66 3.46 -19.70
C ASN A 493 20.78 2.99 -20.66
N ARG A 494 21.14 3.82 -21.66
CA ARG A 494 22.09 3.44 -22.73
C ARG A 494 23.48 3.12 -22.22
N SER A 495 23.88 3.71 -21.09
CA SER A 495 25.16 3.48 -20.43
C SER A 495 25.16 2.26 -19.49
N HIS A 496 24.07 1.47 -19.43
CA HIS A 496 23.98 0.35 -18.49
C HIS A 496 25.12 -0.66 -18.65
N ASP A 497 25.53 -0.97 -19.88
CA ASP A 497 26.59 -1.95 -20.15
C ASP A 497 27.99 -1.49 -19.69
N VAL A 498 28.21 -0.19 -19.51
CA VAL A 498 29.53 0.37 -19.14
C VAL A 498 29.93 -0.02 -17.72
N GLY A 499 28.97 -0.20 -16.82
CA GLY A 499 29.21 -0.55 -15.42
C GLY A 499 28.88 -1.99 -15.05
N ILE A 500 28.22 -2.76 -15.92
CA ILE A 500 27.90 -4.16 -15.66
C ILE A 500 29.20 -4.99 -15.72
N PRO A 501 29.57 -5.68 -14.63
CA PRO A 501 30.76 -6.53 -14.66
C PRO A 501 30.52 -7.75 -15.56
N ALA A 502 31.58 -8.27 -16.19
CA ALA A 502 31.50 -9.38 -17.14
C ALA A 502 30.90 -10.66 -16.54
N ASP A 503 31.15 -10.89 -15.26
CA ASP A 503 30.61 -12.02 -14.48
C ASP A 503 29.16 -11.79 -14.01
N LYS A 504 28.61 -10.59 -14.22
CA LYS A 504 27.32 -10.13 -13.69
C LYS A 504 27.17 -10.40 -12.19
N SER A 505 28.28 -10.31 -11.45
CA SER A 505 28.30 -10.52 -10.00
C SER A 505 28.05 -9.22 -9.25
N ILE A 506 27.11 -9.23 -8.33
CA ILE A 506 26.92 -8.10 -7.42
C ILE A 506 28.12 -7.90 -6.49
N TYR A 507 28.87 -8.96 -6.20
CA TYR A 507 30.10 -8.84 -5.43
C TYR A 507 31.14 -8.01 -6.17
N SER A 508 31.27 -8.19 -7.49
CA SER A 508 32.20 -7.41 -8.32
C SER A 508 31.82 -5.92 -8.35
N VAL A 509 30.53 -5.61 -8.37
CA VAL A 509 30.04 -4.22 -8.21
C VAL A 509 30.35 -3.68 -6.81
N ALA A 510 30.11 -4.47 -5.75
CA ALA A 510 30.39 -4.07 -4.38
C ALA A 510 31.89 -3.85 -4.14
N PHE A 511 32.74 -4.73 -4.65
CA PHE A 511 34.19 -4.63 -4.58
C PHE A 511 34.69 -3.38 -5.30
N LYS A 512 34.20 -3.11 -6.53
CA LYS A 512 34.51 -1.88 -7.27
C LYS A 512 34.09 -0.64 -6.46
N PHE A 513 32.85 -0.61 -5.96
CA PHE A 513 32.34 0.50 -5.17
C PHE A 513 33.19 0.78 -3.92
N ILE A 514 33.55 -0.25 -3.16
CA ILE A 514 34.35 -0.07 -1.93
C ILE A 514 35.80 0.35 -2.25
N THR A 515 36.42 -0.24 -3.28
CA THR A 515 37.84 0.01 -3.57
C THR A 515 38.07 1.29 -4.37
N GLN A 516 37.17 1.62 -5.31
CA GLN A 516 37.31 2.76 -6.21
C GLN A 516 36.53 3.97 -5.69
N ASP A 517 35.21 3.84 -5.48
CA ASP A 517 34.36 4.97 -5.09
C ASP A 517 34.60 5.37 -3.62
N CYS A 518 34.69 4.40 -2.70
CA CYS A 518 35.00 4.65 -1.29
C CYS A 518 36.51 4.76 -0.99
N ARG A 519 37.37 4.45 -1.97
CA ARG A 519 38.84 4.49 -1.84
C ARG A 519 39.39 3.67 -0.67
N VAL A 520 38.77 2.53 -0.37
CA VAL A 520 39.23 1.61 0.67
C VAL A 520 40.26 0.65 0.10
N ALA A 521 41.46 0.64 0.69
CA ALA A 521 42.52 -0.28 0.31
C ALA A 521 42.16 -1.73 0.68
N VAL A 522 42.42 -2.67 -0.23
CA VAL A 522 42.04 -4.09 -0.09
C VAL A 522 42.88 -4.80 0.98
N ASP A 523 44.11 -4.33 1.18
CA ASP A 523 45.07 -4.79 2.17
C ASP A 523 44.90 -4.11 3.54
N ASN A 524 43.87 -3.28 3.72
CA ASN A 524 43.62 -2.61 4.99
C ASN A 524 43.36 -3.66 6.09
N PRO A 525 44.18 -3.70 7.16
CA PRO A 525 44.02 -4.69 8.23
C PRO A 525 42.78 -4.43 9.11
N VAL A 526 42.10 -3.29 8.94
CA VAL A 526 40.98 -2.82 9.76
C VAL A 526 39.67 -2.72 8.94
N LEU A 527 39.37 -3.73 8.11
CA LEU A 527 38.07 -3.83 7.41
C LEU A 527 36.93 -4.24 8.35
N THR A 528 36.66 -3.39 9.35
CA THR A 528 35.56 -3.57 10.30
C THR A 528 34.25 -3.04 9.73
N PRO A 529 33.08 -3.53 10.20
CA PRO A 529 31.78 -3.00 9.79
C PRO A 529 31.63 -1.49 10.02
N ILE A 530 32.18 -0.96 11.13
CA ILE A 530 32.15 0.48 11.43
C ILE A 530 33.00 1.26 10.43
N TYR A 531 34.20 0.76 10.10
CA TYR A 531 35.07 1.40 9.12
C TYR A 531 34.41 1.48 7.74
N ILE A 532 33.88 0.35 7.23
CA ILE A 532 33.14 0.33 5.96
C ILE A 532 31.91 1.23 6.04
N SER A 533 31.17 1.20 7.15
CA SER A 533 30.01 2.06 7.36
C SER A 533 30.36 3.54 7.27
N ASN A 534 31.52 3.98 7.74
CA ASN A 534 31.96 5.37 7.59
C ASN A 534 32.43 5.67 6.15
N ALA A 535 33.17 4.75 5.54
CA ALA A 535 33.69 4.91 4.18
C ALA A 535 32.55 5.06 3.15
N ILE A 536 31.47 4.26 3.27
CA ILE A 536 30.33 4.35 2.36
C ILE A 536 29.56 5.66 2.49
N LEU A 537 29.61 6.37 3.64
CA LEU A 537 28.97 7.67 3.78
C LEU A 537 29.75 8.77 3.09
N SER A 538 31.08 8.70 3.19
CA SER A 538 32.01 9.69 2.62
C SER A 538 32.22 9.52 1.12
N ALA A 539 31.73 8.44 0.51
CA ALA A 539 31.80 8.23 -0.92
C ALA A 539 31.04 9.35 -1.66
N SER A 540 31.73 10.37 -2.14
CA SER A 540 31.16 11.31 -3.10
C SER A 540 31.15 10.65 -4.49
N ARG A 541 30.33 11.16 -5.40
CA ARG A 541 30.57 10.88 -6.83
C ARG A 541 31.95 11.43 -7.18
N THR A 542 32.60 10.85 -8.18
CA THR A 542 33.55 11.65 -8.95
C THR A 542 32.76 12.83 -9.51
N THR A 543 32.98 14.04 -8.97
CA THR A 543 32.33 15.24 -9.49
C THR A 543 32.65 15.29 -10.98
N SER A 544 31.64 15.42 -11.83
CA SER A 544 31.94 15.70 -13.22
C SER A 544 32.66 17.05 -13.26
N LEU A 545 33.66 17.20 -14.14
CA LEU A 545 34.33 18.49 -14.32
C LEU A 545 33.32 19.61 -14.62
N ILE A 546 32.16 19.27 -15.18
CA ILE A 546 31.03 20.17 -15.43
C ILE A 546 30.36 20.63 -14.14
N ASP A 547 30.19 19.76 -13.15
CA ASP A 547 29.55 20.11 -11.87
C ASP A 547 30.49 20.92 -10.97
N GLU A 548 31.79 20.61 -10.98
CA GLU A 548 32.81 21.46 -10.38
C GLU A 548 32.86 22.83 -11.06
N LEU A 549 32.82 22.85 -12.40
CA LEU A 549 32.77 24.08 -13.17
C LEU A 549 31.51 24.90 -12.85
N ASN A 550 30.32 24.27 -12.84
CA ASN A 550 29.07 24.96 -12.53
C ASN A 550 29.05 25.49 -11.09
N THR A 551 29.67 24.78 -10.14
CA THR A 551 29.82 25.24 -8.75
C THR A 551 30.75 26.45 -8.66
N LEU A 552 31.85 26.48 -9.43
CA LEU A 552 32.74 27.63 -9.54
C LEU A 552 32.07 28.82 -10.24
N LEU A 553 31.32 28.57 -11.32
CA LEU A 553 30.56 29.59 -12.04
C LEU A 553 29.45 30.19 -11.18
N GLY A 554 28.81 29.40 -10.31
CA GLY A 554 27.78 29.87 -9.37
C GLY A 554 28.32 30.78 -8.26
N ARG A 555 29.65 30.88 -8.09
CA ARG A 555 30.32 31.83 -7.18
C ARG A 555 30.68 33.15 -7.86
N LEU A 556 30.45 33.27 -9.17
CA LEU A 556 30.71 34.48 -9.94
C LEU A 556 29.42 35.29 -10.14
N GLU A 557 29.58 36.59 -10.40
CA GLU A 557 28.50 37.48 -10.84
C GLU A 557 27.81 36.90 -12.11
N PRO A 558 26.47 36.89 -12.22
CA PRO A 558 25.76 36.16 -13.28
C PRO A 558 26.21 36.50 -14.71
N GLY A 559 26.54 37.77 -14.97
CA GLY A 559 27.05 38.19 -16.28
C GLY A 559 28.44 37.61 -16.59
N LEU A 560 29.29 37.50 -15.57
CA LEU A 560 30.64 36.94 -15.68
C LEU A 560 30.59 35.41 -15.85
N ALA A 561 29.68 34.75 -15.13
CA ALA A 561 29.45 33.30 -15.23
C ALA A 561 29.00 32.88 -16.64
N ILE A 562 28.09 33.64 -17.27
CA ILE A 562 27.64 33.40 -18.64
C ILE A 562 28.79 33.58 -19.63
N SER A 563 29.61 34.63 -19.45
CA SER A 563 30.75 34.91 -20.31
C SER A 563 31.83 33.82 -20.20
N PHE A 564 32.19 33.39 -18.99
CA PHE A 564 33.10 32.27 -18.76
C PHE A 564 32.59 30.95 -19.36
N LYS A 565 31.31 30.63 -19.17
CA LYS A 565 30.69 29.43 -19.75
C LYS A 565 30.73 29.44 -21.28
N SER A 566 30.54 30.61 -21.89
CA SER A 566 30.67 30.81 -23.33
C SER A 566 32.09 30.60 -23.82
N ILE A 567 33.09 31.20 -23.14
CA ILE A 567 34.51 31.07 -23.49
C ILE A 567 34.99 29.63 -23.34
N ILE A 568 34.64 28.94 -22.26
CA ILE A 568 34.98 27.53 -22.04
C ILE A 568 34.35 26.64 -23.11
N SER A 569 33.08 26.88 -23.47
CA SER A 569 32.43 26.12 -24.56
C SER A 569 33.12 26.34 -25.90
N LYS A 570 33.57 27.57 -26.19
CA LYS A 570 34.36 27.88 -27.40
C LYS A 570 35.73 27.19 -27.37
N LEU A 571 36.45 27.24 -26.25
CA LEU A 571 37.74 26.56 -26.07
C LEU A 571 37.64 25.04 -26.24
N VAL A 572 36.59 24.41 -25.68
CA VAL A 572 36.35 22.96 -25.84
C VAL A 572 36.03 22.63 -27.29
N THR A 573 35.28 23.51 -27.98
CA THR A 573 34.98 23.34 -29.40
C THR A 573 36.24 23.50 -30.26
N GLU A 574 37.08 24.50 -29.98
CA GLU A 574 38.37 24.72 -30.63
C GLU A 574 39.35 23.55 -30.38
N ALA A 575 39.41 23.04 -29.16
CA ALA A 575 40.25 21.89 -28.82
C ALA A 575 39.78 20.60 -29.53
N ARG A 576 38.46 20.43 -29.71
CA ARG A 576 37.90 19.31 -30.50
C ARG A 576 38.22 19.47 -31.99
N PHE A 577 38.17 20.68 -32.53
CA PHE A 577 38.56 20.97 -33.91
C PHE A 577 40.07 20.79 -34.16
N LYS A 578 40.91 21.14 -33.18
CA LYS A 578 42.37 20.93 -33.26
C LYS A 578 42.78 19.46 -33.13
N ASN A 579 41.97 18.64 -32.46
CA ASN A 579 42.22 17.20 -32.32
C ASN A 579 41.62 16.36 -33.46
N SER A 580 40.92 16.96 -34.43
CA SER A 580 40.37 16.26 -35.61
C SER A 580 41.25 16.33 -36.87
N GLU A 581 42.49 16.82 -36.79
CA GLU A 581 43.43 16.86 -37.94
C GLU A 581 44.36 15.64 -38.08
N HIS A 582 44.17 14.57 -37.31
CA HIS A 582 44.82 13.28 -37.59
C HIS A 582 43.80 12.16 -37.55
N ASP A 583 43.15 11.91 -38.69
CA ASP A 583 43.13 10.57 -39.29
C ASP A 583 42.90 10.72 -40.80
N GLN A 584 43.93 10.36 -41.55
CA GLN A 584 43.92 10.26 -42.99
C GLN A 584 43.06 9.04 -43.36
N VAL A 585 41.77 9.23 -43.62
CA VAL A 585 40.98 8.22 -44.33
C VAL A 585 41.38 8.31 -45.80
N VAL A 586 42.33 7.47 -46.18
CA VAL A 586 42.59 7.12 -47.58
C VAL A 586 41.32 6.46 -48.11
N ILE A 587 40.53 7.18 -48.89
CA ILE A 587 39.51 6.57 -49.74
C ILE A 587 40.15 6.39 -51.11
N GLU A 588 40.65 5.18 -51.38
CA GLU A 588 41.00 4.75 -52.73
C GLU A 588 39.71 4.64 -53.55
N PHE A 589 39.52 5.55 -54.49
CA PHE A 589 38.57 5.36 -55.57
C PHE A 589 39.32 4.79 -56.78
N ALA A 590 38.90 3.60 -57.19
CA ALA A 590 39.36 2.98 -58.42
C ALA A 590 39.12 3.92 -59.61
N ALA A 591 40.19 4.20 -60.34
CA ALA A 591 40.16 4.86 -61.63
C ALA A 591 39.31 4.05 -62.61
N ASN A 592 38.48 4.74 -63.39
CA ASN A 592 38.25 4.46 -64.80
C ASN A 592 37.69 5.74 -65.46
N GLU A 593 38.62 6.44 -66.11
CA GLU A 593 38.56 7.01 -67.46
C GLU A 593 37.41 7.95 -67.87
N ASP A 594 37.86 9.16 -68.26
CA ASP A 594 37.38 10.06 -69.31
C ASP A 594 36.03 10.79 -69.15
N GLU A 595 36.09 12.12 -68.95
CA GLU A 595 35.85 13.13 -70.00
C GLU A 595 35.56 14.54 -69.42
N THR A 596 36.45 15.49 -69.78
CA THR A 596 36.23 16.92 -70.06
C THR A 596 35.90 17.97 -68.98
N GLU A 597 36.63 19.10 -69.13
CA GLU A 597 36.56 20.38 -68.43
C GLU A 597 35.21 21.10 -68.63
N ASP A 598 34.59 21.56 -67.53
CA ASP A 598 34.02 22.92 -67.37
C ASP A 598 33.16 23.02 -66.09
N GLN A 599 33.15 24.22 -65.49
CA GLN A 599 32.25 24.71 -64.41
C GLN A 599 32.71 24.54 -62.95
N ILE A 600 33.79 25.25 -62.60
CA ILE A 600 33.97 25.86 -61.28
C ILE A 600 33.51 27.32 -61.40
N ASN A 601 32.28 27.63 -60.98
CA ASN A 601 31.83 28.94 -60.50
C ASN A 601 30.32 28.92 -60.27
N GLU A 602 29.85 28.35 -59.15
CA GLU A 602 28.57 28.72 -58.50
C GLU A 602 28.38 27.89 -57.21
N THR A 603 29.21 28.15 -56.20
CA THR A 603 29.05 27.54 -54.86
C THR A 603 29.33 28.57 -53.77
N ALA A 604 28.70 29.74 -53.90
CA ALA A 604 28.72 30.79 -52.87
C ALA A 604 27.33 31.43 -52.61
N ALA A 605 26.28 31.09 -53.38
CA ALA A 605 24.96 31.71 -53.27
C ALA A 605 23.87 30.82 -52.63
N GLU A 606 24.06 29.49 -52.54
CA GLU A 606 22.96 28.60 -52.10
C GLU A 606 22.93 28.27 -50.60
N ILE A 607 24.00 28.56 -49.84
CA ILE A 607 24.02 28.30 -48.39
C ILE A 607 23.25 29.37 -47.60
N VAL A 608 22.90 30.51 -48.23
CA VAL A 608 22.08 31.57 -47.61
C VAL A 608 20.57 31.33 -47.82
N ALA A 609 20.17 30.37 -48.66
CA ALA A 609 18.76 30.10 -48.98
C ALA A 609 18.06 29.08 -48.07
N VAL A 610 18.78 28.36 -47.19
CA VAL A 610 18.20 27.25 -46.40
C VAL A 610 17.78 27.67 -44.98
N LEU A 611 18.09 28.90 -44.55
CA LEU A 611 17.88 29.31 -43.15
C LEU A 611 16.55 30.00 -42.82
N GLN A 612 15.60 30.21 -43.75
CA GLN A 612 14.31 30.81 -43.40
C GLN A 612 13.14 30.31 -44.25
N GLY A 613 12.28 29.50 -43.61
CA GLY A 613 10.87 29.36 -43.99
C GLY A 613 10.39 27.91 -44.00
N HIS A 614 9.50 27.56 -43.08
CA HIS A 614 8.32 26.72 -43.33
C HIS A 614 7.35 26.87 -42.14
N GLN A 615 6.28 27.65 -42.35
CA GLN A 615 4.95 27.39 -41.78
C GLN A 615 3.89 28.00 -42.72
N PRO A 616 2.64 27.47 -42.71
CA PRO A 616 2.02 26.97 -43.92
C PRO A 616 0.88 27.85 -44.49
N ASN A 617 0.49 27.48 -45.71
CA ASN A 617 -0.60 27.96 -46.52
C ASN A 617 -1.97 28.01 -45.78
N GLN A 618 -2.71 29.12 -45.87
CA GLN A 618 -4.08 29.17 -46.38
C GLN A 618 -4.63 30.62 -46.50
N GLN A 619 -4.98 30.97 -47.74
CA GLN A 619 -6.07 31.84 -48.22
C GLN A 619 -6.29 33.26 -47.63
N GLN A 620 -6.14 34.24 -48.53
CA GLN A 620 -6.62 35.64 -48.51
C GLN A 620 -8.18 35.71 -48.64
N PRO A 621 -8.86 36.86 -48.37
CA PRO A 621 -8.44 38.19 -48.86
C PRO A 621 -8.76 39.48 -48.06
N HIS A 622 -7.99 40.51 -48.47
CA HIS A 622 -8.33 41.93 -48.69
C HIS A 622 -8.06 43.06 -47.65
N GLN A 623 -7.31 44.06 -48.17
CA GLN A 623 -7.29 45.52 -47.94
C GLN A 623 -6.21 46.16 -47.02
N GLN A 624 -5.03 46.42 -47.63
CA GLN A 624 -4.30 47.70 -47.86
C GLN A 624 -4.72 49.02 -47.13
N PRO A 625 -3.89 50.12 -47.13
CA PRO A 625 -2.41 50.26 -47.18
C PRO A 625 -1.81 51.51 -46.41
N LEU A 626 -0.47 51.70 -46.56
CA LEU A 626 0.39 52.94 -46.54
C LEU A 626 1.28 53.17 -45.28
N LEU A 627 2.63 53.00 -45.33
CA LEU A 627 3.76 53.85 -45.85
C LEU A 627 4.28 54.93 -44.82
N PRO A 628 5.53 55.45 -44.87
CA PRO A 628 6.83 54.82 -44.57
C PRO A 628 7.87 55.75 -43.85
N THR A 629 9.18 55.39 -43.91
CA THR A 629 10.42 56.23 -43.84
C THR A 629 10.89 56.76 -42.46
N SER A 630 12.19 56.90 -42.11
CA SER A 630 13.50 56.76 -42.77
C SER A 630 14.66 56.86 -41.73
N VAL A 631 15.83 56.34 -42.14
CA VAL A 631 17.26 56.40 -41.68
C VAL A 631 17.79 57.87 -41.57
N PRO A 632 19.03 58.30 -41.15
CA PRO A 632 20.29 57.66 -40.64
C PRO A 632 21.03 58.28 -39.39
N THR A 633 22.04 57.51 -38.92
CA THR A 633 23.41 57.74 -38.32
C THR A 633 24.15 59.10 -38.48
N PRO A 634 25.41 59.34 -37.97
CA PRO A 634 26.27 58.74 -36.89
C PRO A 634 27.19 59.76 -36.09
N ALA A 635 28.15 59.21 -35.30
CA ALA A 635 29.49 59.73 -34.90
C ALA A 635 29.58 60.48 -33.54
N LYS A 636 30.67 60.56 -32.75
CA LYS A 636 32.01 59.93 -32.60
C LYS A 636 32.62 60.46 -31.25
N THR A 637 33.39 59.61 -30.55
CA THR A 637 34.63 59.92 -29.75
C THR A 637 34.59 60.70 -28.41
N ILE A 638 35.45 60.25 -27.47
CA ILE A 638 36.40 60.97 -26.55
C ILE A 638 36.31 60.53 -25.07
N LEU A 639 37.42 59.93 -24.58
CA LEU A 639 37.92 59.86 -23.18
C LEU A 639 38.81 61.11 -22.92
N PRO A 640 39.13 61.59 -21.68
CA PRO A 640 39.73 60.77 -20.59
C PRO A 640 39.65 61.28 -19.10
N ASN A 641 40.18 60.44 -18.19
CA ASN A 641 41.15 60.73 -17.09
C ASN A 641 40.79 61.10 -15.61
N LEU A 642 41.59 60.49 -14.69
CA LEU A 642 42.13 60.91 -13.35
C LEU A 642 41.15 61.07 -12.16
N ALA A 643 41.46 60.83 -10.86
CA ALA A 643 42.55 60.23 -10.06
C ALA A 643 42.19 60.32 -8.53
N SER A 644 42.93 59.59 -7.67
CA SER A 644 43.24 59.84 -6.23
C SER A 644 42.13 59.64 -5.17
N GLN A 645 42.32 59.31 -3.88
CA GLN A 645 43.39 58.93 -2.91
C GLN A 645 42.64 58.58 -1.58
N CYS A 646 42.93 57.52 -0.80
CA CYS A 646 43.90 57.35 0.31
C CYS A 646 43.32 57.42 1.76
N LEU A 647 43.97 56.68 2.70
CA LEU A 647 43.92 56.63 4.20
C LEU A 647 42.84 55.72 4.86
N VAL A 648 43.08 54.70 5.73
CA VAL A 648 44.08 54.23 6.76
C VAL A 648 43.57 54.40 8.22
N ALA A 649 43.84 53.35 9.04
CA ALA A 649 43.85 53.17 10.52
C ALA A 649 42.72 52.24 11.08
N GLU A 650 42.97 51.02 11.59
CA GLU A 650 43.62 50.59 12.88
C GLU A 650 42.76 50.92 14.13
N LEU A 651 42.55 50.12 15.19
CA LEU A 651 43.25 48.98 15.85
C LEU A 651 42.33 48.36 16.96
N THR A 652 42.62 47.10 17.37
CA THR A 652 42.53 46.44 18.72
C THR A 652 41.17 46.17 19.41
N SER A 653 40.79 44.90 19.69
CA SER A 653 41.11 43.98 20.85
C SER A 653 40.24 44.28 22.09
N GLU A 654 39.78 43.39 22.98
CA GLU A 654 40.20 42.07 23.47
C GLU A 654 39.10 41.49 24.42
N THR A 655 38.98 40.15 24.53
CA THR A 655 38.67 39.26 25.71
C THR A 655 37.76 39.73 26.88
N SER A 656 36.87 38.96 27.52
CA SER A 656 37.00 37.63 28.17
C SER A 656 35.66 37.21 28.84
N SER A 657 35.47 35.91 29.10
CA SER A 657 34.48 35.33 30.06
C SER A 657 35.15 35.16 31.46
N PRO A 658 34.46 34.90 32.62
CA PRO A 658 33.80 33.61 32.92
C PRO A 658 32.66 33.56 34.01
N SER A 659 31.87 32.46 33.96
CA SER A 659 31.34 31.59 35.05
C SER A 659 30.47 32.04 36.26
N GLN A 660 29.38 31.25 36.47
CA GLN A 660 29.02 30.45 37.69
C GLN A 660 27.78 30.79 38.59
N GLN A 661 27.00 29.71 38.89
CA GLN A 661 26.24 29.33 40.13
C GLN A 661 24.69 29.47 40.26
N HIS A 662 24.03 28.29 40.29
CA HIS A 662 23.08 27.65 41.25
C HIS A 662 21.92 28.36 42.01
N ALA A 663 20.75 27.69 41.96
CA ALA A 663 19.88 27.18 43.06
C ALA A 663 18.69 28.00 43.67
N THR A 664 17.48 27.47 43.38
CA THR A 664 16.34 27.05 44.27
C THR A 664 15.45 28.04 45.07
N THR A 665 14.13 27.77 44.94
CA THR A 665 13.03 27.71 45.95
C THR A 665 12.02 28.85 46.11
N THR A 666 10.74 28.42 46.15
CA THR A 666 9.64 28.72 47.10
C THR A 666 8.35 29.36 46.57
N ILE A 667 7.25 28.63 46.85
CA ILE A 667 5.81 28.91 46.71
C ILE A 667 5.37 29.91 47.80
N PRO A 668 4.28 30.69 47.60
CA PRO A 668 3.11 30.52 48.48
C PRO A 668 1.74 30.65 47.78
N GLU A 669 0.77 29.95 48.37
CA GLU A 669 -0.68 29.93 48.08
C GLU A 669 -1.44 30.70 49.23
N PRO A 670 -2.79 30.69 49.36
CA PRO A 670 -3.75 31.75 48.98
C PRO A 670 -4.52 32.37 50.19
N PRO A 671 -5.64 33.09 49.96
CA PRO A 671 -6.78 32.99 50.89
C PRO A 671 -8.18 32.89 50.24
N SER A 672 -8.88 31.81 50.62
CA SER A 672 -10.23 31.67 51.20
C SER A 672 -11.40 32.67 50.99
N SER A 673 -12.50 32.10 50.47
CA SER A 673 -13.89 31.96 51.01
C SER A 673 -14.88 33.13 51.14
N SER A 674 -16.13 32.90 50.66
CA SER A 674 -17.40 33.24 51.34
C SER A 674 -18.56 32.36 50.83
N ILE A 675 -19.42 31.92 51.75
CA ILE A 675 -20.54 30.96 51.66
C ILE A 675 -21.88 31.74 51.76
N GLN A 676 -23.00 31.26 51.16
CA GLN A 676 -24.30 30.98 51.82
C GLN A 676 -25.50 30.68 50.88
N GLN A 677 -26.11 29.50 51.13
CA GLN A 677 -27.55 29.13 51.28
C GLN A 677 -28.56 29.39 50.12
N GLU A 678 -29.58 28.57 49.81
CA GLU A 678 -30.31 27.54 50.58
C GLU A 678 -31.15 26.60 49.67
N ARG A 679 -31.58 25.46 50.22
CA ARG A 679 -32.32 24.33 49.60
C ARG A 679 -33.85 24.54 49.56
N LEU A 680 -34.58 23.80 48.70
CA LEU A 680 -35.47 22.65 49.08
C LEU A 680 -36.53 22.29 47.99
N LEU A 681 -36.56 20.98 47.68
CA LEU A 681 -37.69 20.05 47.44
C LEU A 681 -38.55 20.03 46.14
N THR A 682 -38.56 18.81 45.60
CA THR A 682 -39.44 18.07 44.66
C THR A 682 -40.94 18.11 45.03
N PRO A 683 -41.93 17.69 44.17
CA PRO A 683 -41.91 16.45 43.33
C PRO A 683 -42.65 16.45 41.97
N ALA A 684 -42.40 15.38 41.20
CA ALA A 684 -43.17 14.88 40.04
C ALA A 684 -44.55 14.31 40.50
N PRO A 685 -45.50 13.79 39.65
CA PRO A 685 -45.40 13.30 38.26
C PRO A 685 -46.64 13.52 37.34
N SER A 686 -46.58 13.02 36.07
CA SER A 686 -47.60 12.17 35.40
C SER A 686 -47.90 12.49 33.91
N LEU A 687 -47.46 11.55 33.05
CA LEU A 687 -48.14 10.82 31.96
C LEU A 687 -49.21 11.48 31.02
N THR A 688 -48.94 11.27 29.73
CA THR A 688 -49.81 10.73 28.63
C THR A 688 -50.62 11.62 27.67
N VAL A 689 -50.32 11.40 26.38
CA VAL A 689 -51.19 11.22 25.19
C VAL A 689 -51.85 12.48 24.56
N ALA A 690 -51.50 12.78 23.31
CA ALA A 690 -52.40 12.73 22.14
C ALA A 690 -51.87 13.54 20.94
N GLU A 691 -52.38 13.17 19.78
CA GLU A 691 -51.95 13.47 18.42
C GLU A 691 -52.43 14.83 17.86
N SER A 692 -51.78 15.21 16.76
CA SER A 692 -52.36 15.82 15.54
C SER A 692 -52.36 17.35 15.33
N SER A 693 -51.85 17.67 14.14
CA SER A 693 -52.26 18.73 13.19
C SER A 693 -52.05 20.23 13.49
N ALA A 694 -51.18 20.78 12.64
CA ALA A 694 -51.39 21.95 11.77
C ALA A 694 -51.39 23.38 12.34
N ALA A 695 -50.41 24.13 11.82
CA ALA A 695 -50.51 25.46 11.21
C ALA A 695 -50.29 26.74 12.07
N VAL A 696 -49.15 27.38 11.77
CA VAL A 696 -48.97 28.80 11.35
C VAL A 696 -48.66 29.87 12.44
N GLN A 697 -47.41 30.34 12.34
CA GLN A 697 -46.85 31.71 12.52
C GLN A 697 -46.60 32.35 13.90
N GLY A 698 -45.33 32.75 14.10
CA GLY A 698 -44.95 34.04 14.72
C GLY A 698 -43.86 33.99 15.80
N GLY A 699 -42.64 34.48 15.51
CA GLY A 699 -41.62 34.79 16.53
C GLY A 699 -40.18 34.99 15.99
N PRO A 700 -39.35 35.87 16.59
CA PRO A 700 -38.47 36.78 15.85
C PRO A 700 -37.02 36.31 15.59
N SER A 701 -36.45 36.97 14.58
CA SER A 701 -35.08 36.90 14.05
C SER A 701 -34.03 37.49 14.99
N ILE A 702 -32.95 36.74 15.28
CA ILE A 702 -31.67 37.26 15.79
C ILE A 702 -30.51 36.64 15.01
N ARG A 703 -29.58 37.52 14.64
CA ARG A 703 -28.54 37.45 13.60
C ARG A 703 -27.35 36.56 13.97
N ARG A 704 -26.75 35.91 12.96
CA ARG A 704 -25.34 35.46 12.97
C ARG A 704 -24.52 36.33 12.01
N PHE A 705 -23.44 36.91 12.54
CA PHE A 705 -22.43 37.65 11.79
C PHE A 705 -21.59 36.70 10.93
N SER A 706 -21.35 37.08 9.68
CA SER A 706 -20.34 36.48 8.79
C SER A 706 -19.39 37.60 8.35
N VAL A 707 -18.10 37.41 8.62
CA VAL A 707 -17.03 38.33 8.20
C VAL A 707 -16.52 37.87 6.84
N ILE A 708 -16.61 38.75 5.85
CA ILE A 708 -16.08 38.59 4.50
C ILE A 708 -14.71 39.27 4.48
N MET A 709 -13.67 38.56 4.05
CA MET A 709 -12.35 39.12 3.71
C MET A 709 -12.14 38.98 2.18
N PRO A 710 -11.56 39.99 1.51
CA PRO A 710 -11.49 40.07 0.05
C PRO A 710 -10.32 39.25 -0.54
N ALA A 711 -10.52 38.73 -1.75
CA ALA A 711 -9.51 38.04 -2.54
C ALA A 711 -8.45 39.00 -3.10
N PRO A 712 -7.15 38.64 -3.11
CA PRO A 712 -6.13 39.39 -3.86
C PRO A 712 -6.09 38.97 -5.34
N LEU A 713 -5.75 39.96 -6.16
CA LEU A 713 -5.70 39.99 -7.62
C LEU A 713 -4.88 38.88 -8.28
N GLN A 714 -5.44 38.29 -9.35
CA GLN A 714 -4.71 37.48 -10.34
C GLN A 714 -3.95 38.41 -11.29
N SER A 715 -2.61 38.31 -11.32
CA SER A 715 -1.80 38.91 -12.37
C SER A 715 -1.83 38.02 -13.62
N ILE A 716 -2.17 38.67 -14.73
CA ILE A 716 -2.16 38.10 -16.08
C ILE A 716 -0.69 37.95 -16.52
N THR A 717 -0.28 36.74 -16.90
CA THR A 717 0.93 36.56 -17.71
C THR A 717 0.63 35.55 -18.81
N THR A 718 0.45 36.07 -20.01
CA THR A 718 0.36 35.33 -21.28
C THR A 718 1.62 34.52 -21.52
N GLN A 719 1.51 33.18 -21.54
CA GLN A 719 2.50 32.30 -22.17
C GLN A 719 1.93 31.77 -23.49
N ALA A 720 2.68 32.02 -24.56
CA ALA A 720 2.41 31.58 -25.91
C ALA A 720 2.44 30.04 -26.00
N ALA A 721 1.46 29.48 -26.72
CA ALA A 721 1.40 28.05 -27.02
C ALA A 721 2.53 27.64 -27.98
N ILE A 722 3.27 26.59 -27.62
CA ILE A 722 4.17 25.86 -28.52
C ILE A 722 3.44 24.57 -28.96
N PRO A 723 3.49 24.18 -30.25
CA PRO A 723 2.67 23.08 -30.78
C PRO A 723 3.15 21.73 -30.24
N THR A 724 2.21 20.93 -29.76
CA THR A 724 2.47 19.53 -29.39
C THR A 724 2.74 18.71 -30.63
N VAL A 725 3.97 18.21 -30.79
CA VAL A 725 4.30 17.14 -31.72
C VAL A 725 3.65 15.85 -31.21
N ILE A 726 2.67 15.36 -31.94
CA ILE A 726 1.92 14.14 -31.64
C ILE A 726 2.80 12.92 -31.95
N GLN A 727 3.10 12.10 -30.94
CA GLN A 727 3.49 10.70 -31.10
C GLN A 727 2.35 9.77 -30.68
N PRO A 728 2.23 8.57 -31.29
CA PRO A 728 0.99 7.81 -31.33
C PRO A 728 0.67 7.18 -29.97
N GLY A 729 -0.25 7.82 -29.24
CA GLY A 729 -0.82 7.29 -28.02
C GLY A 729 -1.60 5.99 -28.29
N LYS A 730 -1.40 5.01 -27.42
CA LYS A 730 -2.27 3.83 -27.30
C LYS A 730 -3.73 4.30 -27.30
N LYS A 731 -4.56 3.77 -28.23
CA LYS A 731 -5.97 4.12 -28.39
C LYS A 731 -6.69 4.19 -27.04
N LYS A 732 -7.10 5.39 -26.62
CA LYS A 732 -8.09 5.64 -25.57
C LYS A 732 -9.31 4.75 -25.91
N ARG A 733 -9.60 3.72 -25.12
CA ARG A 733 -10.79 2.89 -25.35
C ARG A 733 -12.02 3.65 -24.83
N GLY A 734 -12.62 4.45 -25.70
CA GLY A 734 -13.84 5.22 -25.41
C GLY A 734 -13.69 6.69 -25.78
N GLY A 735 -14.78 7.29 -26.24
CA GLY A 735 -14.85 8.71 -26.57
C GLY A 735 -15.13 9.57 -25.34
N GLU A 736 -15.36 10.86 -25.57
CA GLU A 736 -15.42 11.87 -24.49
C GLU A 736 -16.84 12.15 -24.00
N ASN A 737 -17.86 11.60 -24.66
CA ASN A 737 -19.25 11.85 -24.30
C ASN A 737 -19.69 10.93 -23.14
N ASP A 738 -19.84 11.52 -21.95
CA ASP A 738 -20.23 10.80 -20.73
C ASP A 738 -21.76 10.73 -20.53
N MET A 739 -22.58 11.32 -21.41
CA MET A 739 -24.03 11.45 -21.22
C MET A 739 -24.42 12.07 -19.87
N ASN A 740 -24.18 13.38 -19.74
CA ASN A 740 -24.50 14.17 -18.54
C ASN A 740 -25.96 13.93 -18.09
N GLY A 741 -26.16 13.63 -16.80
CA GLY A 741 -27.47 13.38 -16.20
C GLY A 741 -27.85 11.89 -16.07
N ARG A 742 -27.01 10.94 -16.52
CA ARG A 742 -27.26 9.50 -16.35
C ARG A 742 -27.30 9.05 -14.88
N GLU A 743 -26.56 9.73 -14.01
CA GLU A 743 -26.50 9.50 -12.57
C GLU A 743 -27.85 9.76 -11.86
N VAL A 744 -28.70 10.61 -12.45
CA VAL A 744 -30.03 10.92 -11.90
C VAL A 744 -31.00 9.74 -12.06
N VAL A 745 -30.82 8.90 -13.08
CA VAL A 745 -31.70 7.75 -13.37
C VAL A 745 -31.75 6.75 -12.23
N ALA A 746 -30.65 6.60 -11.48
CA ALA A 746 -30.60 5.71 -10.31
C ALA A 746 -31.55 6.15 -9.19
N LYS A 747 -31.85 7.45 -9.11
CA LYS A 747 -32.69 8.06 -8.06
C LYS A 747 -34.18 8.15 -8.45
N LEU A 748 -34.52 7.86 -9.70
CA LEU A 748 -35.90 7.93 -10.22
C LEU A 748 -36.58 6.55 -10.22
N ASN A 749 -37.91 6.55 -10.09
CA ASN A 749 -38.76 5.36 -10.11
C ASN A 749 -39.94 5.50 -11.09
N GLY A 750 -40.56 4.37 -11.44
CA GLY A 750 -41.78 4.33 -12.26
C GLY A 750 -41.67 5.06 -13.60
N ALA A 751 -42.72 5.78 -13.98
CA ALA A 751 -42.81 6.51 -15.25
C ALA A 751 -41.73 7.59 -15.41
N ALA A 752 -41.38 8.29 -14.32
CA ALA A 752 -40.34 9.33 -14.34
C ALA A 752 -38.97 8.75 -14.73
N LYS A 753 -38.64 7.55 -14.23
CA LYS A 753 -37.41 6.84 -14.59
C LYS A 753 -37.38 6.48 -16.07
N VAL A 754 -38.48 5.91 -16.57
CA VAL A 754 -38.58 5.47 -17.97
C VAL A 754 -38.50 6.65 -18.92
N ARG A 755 -39.20 7.76 -18.63
CA ARG A 755 -39.12 9.00 -19.42
C ARG A 755 -37.69 9.55 -19.47
N LYS A 756 -36.98 9.58 -18.33
CA LYS A 756 -35.59 10.06 -18.30
C LYS A 756 -34.64 9.15 -19.09
N ILE A 757 -34.85 7.84 -19.03
CA ILE A 757 -34.07 6.88 -19.85
C ILE A 757 -34.31 7.13 -21.33
N VAL A 758 -35.56 7.32 -21.76
CA VAL A 758 -35.90 7.61 -23.17
C VAL A 758 -35.26 8.92 -23.63
N GLU A 759 -35.34 9.98 -22.82
CA GLU A 759 -34.70 11.28 -23.10
C GLU A 759 -33.17 11.13 -23.28
N LEU A 760 -32.49 10.45 -22.35
CA LEU A 760 -31.04 10.24 -22.44
C LEU A 760 -30.65 9.37 -23.63
N MET A 761 -31.45 8.35 -23.94
CA MET A 761 -31.20 7.45 -25.07
C MET A 761 -31.46 8.11 -26.42
N ALA A 762 -32.35 9.10 -26.50
CA ALA A 762 -32.58 9.88 -27.71
C ALA A 762 -31.39 10.82 -28.01
N ASN A 763 -30.71 11.31 -26.97
CA ASN A 763 -29.55 12.19 -27.07
C ASN A 763 -28.20 11.43 -27.08
N ALA A 764 -28.23 10.10 -27.08
CA ALA A 764 -27.01 9.29 -27.15
C ALA A 764 -26.44 9.31 -28.57
N PRO A 765 -25.11 9.44 -28.75
CA PRO A 765 -24.48 9.33 -30.07
C PRO A 765 -24.79 7.98 -30.73
N ALA A 766 -24.98 8.01 -32.05
CA ALA A 766 -25.21 6.79 -32.82
C ALA A 766 -23.99 5.86 -32.78
N ASP A 767 -22.79 6.43 -32.81
CA ASP A 767 -21.55 5.68 -32.64
C ASP A 767 -21.22 5.48 -31.16
N ALA A 768 -21.25 4.22 -30.73
CA ALA A 768 -20.86 3.85 -29.38
C ALA A 768 -19.39 4.20 -29.07
N SER A 769 -18.54 4.35 -30.09
CA SER A 769 -17.13 4.72 -29.95
C SER A 769 -16.94 6.10 -29.30
N GLU A 770 -17.88 7.02 -29.50
CA GLU A 770 -17.88 8.39 -28.95
C GLU A 770 -18.24 8.45 -27.46
N LEU A 771 -18.80 7.38 -26.92
CA LEU A 771 -19.15 7.26 -25.51
C LEU A 771 -17.96 6.85 -24.66
N THR A 772 -17.89 7.43 -23.46
CA THR A 772 -17.03 6.92 -22.38
C THR A 772 -17.42 5.48 -22.04
N GLU A 773 -16.53 4.73 -21.39
CA GLU A 773 -16.82 3.35 -20.97
C GLU A 773 -18.05 3.27 -20.04
N GLY A 774 -18.18 4.24 -19.13
CA GLY A 774 -19.33 4.35 -18.23
C GLY A 774 -20.64 4.63 -18.95
N ALA A 775 -20.64 5.59 -19.88
CA ALA A 775 -21.83 5.92 -20.68
C ALA A 775 -22.22 4.78 -21.62
N ARG A 776 -21.24 4.10 -22.23
CA ARG A 776 -21.48 2.92 -23.08
C ARG A 776 -22.11 1.77 -22.32
N SER A 777 -21.64 1.50 -21.10
CA SER A 777 -22.24 0.49 -20.21
C SER A 777 -23.69 0.86 -19.87
N PHE A 778 -23.96 2.13 -19.55
CA PHE A 778 -25.30 2.64 -19.26
C PHE A 778 -26.26 2.49 -20.46
N VAL A 779 -25.83 2.88 -21.66
CA VAL A 779 -26.60 2.73 -22.91
C VAL A 779 -26.94 1.26 -23.17
N ASN A 780 -25.97 0.37 -23.01
CA ASN A 780 -26.19 -1.07 -23.20
C ASN A 780 -27.19 -1.67 -22.20
N GLN A 781 -27.23 -1.17 -20.97
CA GLN A 781 -28.23 -1.57 -19.97
C GLN A 781 -29.62 -1.01 -20.29
N CYS A 782 -29.72 0.18 -20.86
CA CYS A 782 -30.98 0.86 -21.15
C CYS A 782 -31.62 0.48 -22.50
N ARG A 783 -30.83 0.03 -23.49
CA ARG A 783 -31.33 -0.42 -24.81
C ARG A 783 -32.46 -1.45 -24.72
N PRO A 784 -32.39 -2.50 -23.89
CA PRO A 784 -33.48 -3.46 -23.72
C PRO A 784 -34.77 -2.83 -23.18
N ILE A 785 -34.67 -1.80 -22.34
CA ILE A 785 -35.82 -1.08 -21.77
C ILE A 785 -36.52 -0.28 -22.86
N VAL A 786 -35.76 0.55 -23.61
CA VAL A 786 -36.31 1.37 -24.70
C VAL A 786 -36.84 0.50 -25.83
N GLY A 787 -36.13 -0.57 -26.19
CA GLY A 787 -36.59 -1.54 -27.19
C GLY A 787 -37.88 -2.23 -26.77
N CYS A 788 -37.99 -2.65 -25.51
CA CYS A 788 -39.23 -3.24 -24.99
C CYS A 788 -40.39 -2.24 -25.00
N LEU A 789 -40.16 -1.01 -24.54
CA LEU A 789 -41.15 0.08 -24.54
C LEU A 789 -41.65 0.37 -25.96
N ARG A 790 -40.75 0.49 -26.93
CA ARG A 790 -41.09 0.78 -28.33
C ARG A 790 -41.84 -0.36 -29.00
N LEU A 791 -41.34 -1.59 -28.86
CA LEU A 791 -41.80 -2.72 -29.65
C LEU A 791 -43.02 -3.42 -29.04
N HIS A 792 -43.12 -3.51 -27.72
CA HIS A 792 -44.19 -4.28 -27.06
C HIS A 792 -45.26 -3.40 -26.42
N PHE A 793 -44.97 -2.12 -26.22
CA PHE A 793 -45.89 -1.17 -25.59
C PHE A 793 -46.14 0.06 -26.47
N GLN A 794 -45.66 0.10 -27.71
CA GLN A 794 -45.89 1.21 -28.66
C GLN A 794 -45.55 2.59 -28.08
N ASN A 795 -44.51 2.66 -27.24
CA ASN A 795 -44.10 3.84 -26.47
C ASN A 795 -45.06 4.32 -25.36
N ASP A 796 -46.05 3.52 -24.97
CA ASP A 796 -46.90 3.77 -23.80
C ASP A 796 -46.13 3.46 -22.49
N VAL A 797 -45.61 4.52 -21.88
CA VAL A 797 -44.85 4.46 -20.62
C VAL A 797 -45.71 3.96 -19.46
N ASP A 798 -46.99 4.31 -19.43
CA ASP A 798 -47.86 3.99 -18.30
C ASP A 798 -48.32 2.53 -18.37
N ALA A 799 -48.57 1.99 -19.57
CA ALA A 799 -48.74 0.54 -19.77
C ALA A 799 -47.46 -0.24 -19.44
N PHE A 800 -46.28 0.28 -19.83
CA PHE A 800 -45.00 -0.34 -19.53
C PHE A 800 -44.73 -0.43 -18.01
N VAL A 801 -44.96 0.66 -17.28
CA VAL A 801 -44.74 0.71 -15.83
C VAL A 801 -45.78 -0.13 -15.08
N ARG A 802 -47.05 -0.14 -15.53
CA ARG A 802 -48.08 -1.03 -14.95
C ARG A 802 -47.68 -2.50 -15.05
N LYS A 803 -47.07 -2.91 -16.16
CA LYS A 803 -46.66 -4.31 -16.37
C LYS A 803 -45.37 -4.69 -15.65
N HIS A 804 -44.37 -3.81 -15.60
CA HIS A 804 -43.04 -4.15 -15.05
C HIS A 804 -42.75 -3.64 -13.64
N GLY A 805 -43.57 -2.72 -13.11
CA GLY A 805 -43.39 -2.14 -11.77
C GLY A 805 -42.08 -1.38 -11.64
N SER A 806 -41.31 -1.69 -10.59
CA SER A 806 -39.98 -1.09 -10.38
C SER A 806 -38.94 -1.66 -11.33
N ILE A 807 -38.24 -0.80 -12.06
CA ILE A 807 -37.28 -1.16 -13.11
C ILE A 807 -35.85 -0.91 -12.63
N ALA A 808 -35.05 -1.98 -12.64
CA ALA A 808 -33.60 -1.93 -12.46
C ALA A 808 -32.89 -2.09 -13.80
N THR A 809 -32.14 -1.06 -14.23
CA THR A 809 -31.47 -1.00 -15.55
C THR A 809 -30.53 -2.17 -15.79
N SER A 810 -29.76 -2.58 -14.77
CA SER A 810 -28.77 -3.66 -14.88
C SER A 810 -29.35 -5.07 -15.03
N SER A 811 -30.60 -5.31 -14.61
CA SER A 811 -31.20 -6.66 -14.61
C SER A 811 -32.40 -6.83 -15.55
N PHE A 812 -32.86 -5.75 -16.17
CA PHE A 812 -34.05 -5.77 -17.04
C PHE A 812 -33.92 -6.78 -18.19
N LYS A 813 -32.76 -6.81 -18.87
CA LYS A 813 -32.49 -7.75 -19.97
C LYS A 813 -32.59 -9.23 -19.56
N ALA A 814 -32.14 -9.54 -18.35
CA ALA A 814 -32.10 -10.91 -17.84
C ALA A 814 -33.46 -11.36 -17.30
N LYS A 815 -34.21 -10.44 -16.66
CA LYS A 815 -35.44 -10.78 -15.93
C LYS A 815 -36.72 -10.54 -16.72
N ARG A 816 -36.76 -9.55 -17.62
CA ARG A 816 -38.01 -9.07 -18.23
C ARG A 816 -38.02 -9.23 -19.75
N CYS A 817 -37.18 -8.47 -20.46
CA CYS A 817 -37.24 -8.42 -21.93
C CYS A 817 -35.88 -8.04 -22.53
N LYS A 818 -35.54 -8.63 -23.68
CA LYS A 818 -34.31 -8.33 -24.43
C LYS A 818 -34.44 -7.08 -25.32
N GLY A 819 -35.66 -6.63 -25.61
CA GLY A 819 -35.96 -5.41 -26.35
C GLY A 819 -35.79 -5.51 -27.87
N GLY A 820 -36.03 -6.69 -28.46
CA GLY A 820 -36.03 -6.91 -29.92
C GLY A 820 -37.34 -7.52 -30.42
N ASP A 821 -37.59 -7.43 -31.74
CA ASP A 821 -38.88 -7.72 -32.38
C ASP A 821 -39.39 -9.16 -32.20
N GLY A 822 -38.51 -10.11 -31.89
CA GLY A 822 -38.85 -11.51 -31.60
C GLY A 822 -38.78 -11.92 -30.13
N SER A 823 -38.65 -10.96 -29.20
CA SER A 823 -38.52 -11.27 -27.77
C SER A 823 -39.88 -11.25 -27.06
N THR A 824 -40.22 -12.25 -26.26
CA THR A 824 -41.46 -12.23 -25.45
C THR A 824 -41.21 -11.49 -24.13
N CYS A 825 -42.06 -10.52 -23.77
CA CYS A 825 -42.05 -9.90 -22.44
C CYS A 825 -42.35 -10.95 -21.36
N ARG A 826 -41.36 -11.26 -20.52
CA ARG A 826 -41.54 -12.07 -19.32
C ARG A 826 -42.17 -11.21 -18.22
N VAL A 827 -43.03 -11.84 -17.42
CA VAL A 827 -43.75 -11.20 -16.30
C VAL A 827 -42.76 -10.71 -15.26
#